data_AF-A0A9P3IAR9-F1
#
_entry.id   AF-A0A9P3IAR9-F1
#
_cell.length_a   1.000
_cell.length_b   1.000
_cell.length_c   1.000
_cell.angle_alpha   90.00
_cell.angle_beta   90.00
_cell.angle_gamma   90.00
#
_symmetry.space_group_name_H-M   'P 1'
#
loop_
_entity.id
_entity.type
_entity.pdbx_description
1 polymer ?
#
loop_
_entity_poly.entity_id
_entity_poly.type
_entity_poly.pdbx_seq_one_letter_code
_entity_poly.pdbx_strand_id
1 'polypeptide(L)'
;MTSTWLSSQLAHGARVVVRSKTWGTWWTAANGAKWEGRVAGRVTTMPSASQALTIVRVSNTQVKFLTPSNTYLTKGAAGYLITTRNTSDPLAVFKVEYIPRTVYVVFRSADGWYIRGDGKTSPQFKSRKAGDWERHDVREEMEVPAIRGANLGSWLMTEPWMNREAFKFAGYSDGTRFTLRSVISGKYVNAPRGGGTIMKCNDVLTKDTYLHLTTVENATDNTRRISVQWLQYWAVRNKSRFVWVQSTKPEGNASNFELFIYNTPLNSTTEQREGSVRVVLRAPNGFFLQANPDGSLTADLTDSLDNDAIWSSTAAFDLTVLWRVEADWQAAYTAGSAAPAIYENIRQNFITEADWQKMQSLGVNTVRIPLAYWIGLDAAPEFPFVPGASAYLDWAFAMGSKYGVRIWFSVHVAPGSQAGKGNARDGLIRWRGANIKRTLDFVTWLANRYGADPMWLGMGLLNEPVVGGANGYAGVELEDMRGYYSDAFNAIRARCVCCFVAMEGRVGSNFGDVMWHMSDVWHNNVILEQHIYEVFGNFFSSKGVDWEIDYAYTTRKTNIINFQQQVGRQLLVGEFCNAMGNSATAEQQANFSLAQMKAFSYAKAGWFFWSWKLNTTGTHHWQFVNSYERGWLPKKPDGNWY
;
A
#
# COMPACT_ATOMS: atom_id res chain seq x y z
N MET A 1 -39.47 -15.27 -47.88
CA MET A 1 -39.78 -14.62 -49.17
C MET A 1 -39.57 -13.13 -49.01
N THR A 2 -38.94 -12.49 -49.99
CA THR A 2 -38.46 -11.10 -49.95
C THR A 2 -39.60 -10.07 -50.01
N SER A 3 -39.25 -8.82 -49.69
CA SER A 3 -40.05 -7.77 -49.04
C SER A 3 -40.81 -6.79 -49.95
N THR A 4 -41.13 -7.12 -51.21
CA THR A 4 -41.60 -6.10 -52.17
C THR A 4 -42.95 -6.36 -52.85
N TRP A 5 -43.70 -7.38 -52.42
CA TRP A 5 -45.08 -7.60 -52.89
C TRP A 5 -46.13 -7.57 -51.75
N LEU A 6 -45.73 -7.88 -50.51
CA LEU A 6 -46.58 -7.90 -49.30
C LEU A 6 -46.71 -6.55 -48.56
N SER A 7 -45.92 -5.56 -48.96
CA SER A 7 -45.95 -4.19 -48.43
C SER A 7 -46.89 -3.26 -49.21
N SER A 8 -47.58 -3.73 -50.25
CA SER A 8 -48.50 -2.91 -51.08
C SER A 8 -49.99 -3.28 -50.97
N GLN A 9 -50.40 -4.19 -50.07
CA GLN A 9 -51.82 -4.60 -49.90
C GLN A 9 -52.32 -4.68 -48.44
N LEU A 10 -51.60 -4.11 -47.46
CA LEU A 10 -52.07 -4.00 -46.06
C LEU A 10 -52.75 -2.64 -45.73
N ALA A 11 -52.98 -1.81 -46.76
CA ALA A 11 -53.99 -0.76 -46.68
C ALA A 11 -55.37 -1.44 -46.78
N HIS A 12 -56.24 -1.25 -45.78
CA HIS A 12 -57.64 -1.71 -45.74
C HIS A 12 -57.97 -3.09 -45.12
N GLY A 13 -57.32 -3.44 -44.00
CA GLY A 13 -58.00 -4.21 -42.94
C GLY A 13 -58.04 -5.74 -43.08
N ALA A 14 -56.88 -6.40 -43.12
CA ALA A 14 -56.79 -7.85 -42.92
C ALA A 14 -56.13 -8.22 -41.57
N ARG A 15 -56.69 -9.23 -40.89
CA ARG A 15 -56.31 -9.74 -39.56
C ARG A 15 -55.23 -10.83 -39.68
N VAL A 16 -54.30 -10.93 -38.72
CA VAL A 16 -53.32 -12.04 -38.65
C VAL A 16 -53.26 -12.63 -37.24
N VAL A 17 -53.19 -13.96 -37.19
CA VAL A 17 -53.39 -14.83 -36.01
C VAL A 17 -52.05 -15.34 -35.46
N VAL A 18 -51.95 -15.47 -34.13
CA VAL A 18 -50.75 -15.96 -33.41
C VAL A 18 -51.06 -17.28 -32.68
N ARG A 19 -50.09 -18.21 -32.66
CA ARG A 19 -50.18 -19.53 -32.01
C ARG A 19 -49.26 -19.63 -30.78
N SER A 20 -49.76 -20.13 -29.66
CA SER A 20 -48.98 -20.51 -28.46
C SER A 20 -48.48 -21.95 -28.54
N LYS A 21 -47.31 -22.23 -27.95
CA LYS A 21 -46.63 -23.53 -27.97
C LYS A 21 -46.93 -24.46 -26.79
N THR A 22 -47.89 -24.14 -25.92
CA THR A 22 -48.24 -25.03 -24.81
C THR A 22 -49.61 -25.70 -24.94
N TRP A 23 -50.63 -25.10 -25.59
CA TRP A 23 -52.00 -25.66 -25.58
C TRP A 23 -52.84 -25.48 -26.87
N GLY A 24 -52.23 -25.29 -28.04
CA GLY A 24 -52.88 -25.66 -29.32
C GLY A 24 -54.15 -24.93 -29.82
N THR A 25 -54.68 -23.89 -29.15
CA THR A 25 -55.94 -23.23 -29.58
C THR A 25 -55.73 -21.88 -30.29
N TRP A 26 -56.60 -21.58 -31.28
CA TRP A 26 -56.58 -20.40 -32.16
C TRP A 26 -57.49 -19.26 -31.65
N TRP A 27 -57.09 -17.99 -31.82
CA TRP A 27 -57.95 -16.81 -31.56
C TRP A 27 -57.85 -15.79 -32.72
N THR A 28 -58.99 -15.24 -33.15
CA THR A 28 -59.13 -14.28 -34.28
C THR A 28 -59.61 -12.90 -33.81
N ALA A 29 -59.10 -11.84 -34.47
CA ALA A 29 -59.10 -10.43 -34.04
C ALA A 29 -60.40 -9.62 -34.32
N ALA A 30 -60.48 -8.33 -33.91
CA ALA A 30 -61.20 -7.25 -34.61
C ALA A 30 -60.84 -5.83 -34.09
N ASN A 31 -60.94 -4.82 -34.96
CA ASN A 31 -60.76 -3.39 -34.67
C ASN A 31 -61.68 -2.88 -33.55
N GLY A 32 -61.11 -2.19 -32.56
CA GLY A 32 -61.84 -1.38 -31.58
C GLY A 32 -62.65 -2.17 -30.54
N ALA A 33 -62.33 -1.92 -29.26
CA ALA A 33 -63.03 -2.36 -28.05
C ALA A 33 -62.75 -3.79 -27.51
N LYS A 34 -62.08 -3.77 -26.34
CA LYS A 34 -62.04 -4.73 -25.22
C LYS A 34 -61.60 -6.19 -25.45
N TRP A 35 -60.54 -6.55 -24.72
CA TRP A 35 -60.33 -7.91 -24.21
C TRP A 35 -60.96 -7.97 -22.81
N GLU A 36 -61.98 -8.80 -22.57
CA GLU A 36 -62.51 -9.05 -21.22
C GLU A 36 -62.15 -10.48 -20.75
N GLY A 37 -61.57 -10.56 -19.56
CA GLY A 37 -61.30 -11.78 -18.77
C GLY A 37 -60.95 -11.37 -17.32
N ARG A 38 -61.58 -12.02 -16.32
CA ARG A 38 -61.90 -11.51 -14.98
C ARG A 38 -60.76 -11.25 -13.95
N VAL A 39 -61.07 -10.26 -13.11
CA VAL A 39 -60.50 -9.60 -11.90
C VAL A 39 -60.02 -10.49 -10.72
N ALA A 40 -58.98 -10.01 -10.00
CA ALA A 40 -58.93 -9.91 -8.52
C ALA A 40 -57.91 -8.83 -8.02
N GLY A 41 -58.41 -7.74 -7.40
CA GLY A 41 -57.66 -6.88 -6.44
C GLY A 41 -57.02 -5.54 -6.90
N ARG A 42 -57.39 -4.42 -6.25
CA ARG A 42 -57.00 -3.00 -6.46
C ARG A 42 -55.55 -2.65 -6.05
N VAL A 43 -54.93 -1.65 -6.71
CA VAL A 43 -54.50 -0.32 -6.19
C VAL A 43 -53.91 0.54 -7.32
N THR A 44 -54.04 1.86 -7.13
CA THR A 44 -54.01 3.04 -8.01
C THR A 44 -52.64 3.54 -8.53
N THR A 45 -52.63 3.98 -9.79
CA THR A 45 -51.75 4.98 -10.48
C THR A 45 -50.23 4.71 -10.63
N MET A 46 -49.76 4.59 -11.89
CA MET A 46 -48.36 4.78 -12.32
C MET A 46 -48.28 5.73 -13.54
N PRO A 47 -47.25 6.59 -13.70
CA PRO A 47 -47.03 7.38 -14.92
C PRO A 47 -46.54 6.52 -16.09
N SER A 48 -46.87 6.97 -17.31
CA SER A 48 -46.67 6.31 -18.59
C SER A 48 -45.21 6.09 -19.00
N ALA A 49 -44.89 4.87 -19.45
CA ALA A 49 -43.64 4.52 -20.12
C ALA A 49 -43.72 4.81 -21.63
N SER A 50 -42.93 5.76 -22.16
CA SER A 50 -42.72 5.89 -23.61
C SER A 50 -41.48 6.71 -23.98
N GLN A 51 -40.27 6.18 -23.73
CA GLN A 51 -39.05 6.68 -24.40
C GLN A 51 -38.10 5.50 -24.66
N ALA A 52 -38.13 4.95 -25.87
CA ALA A 52 -37.12 4.00 -26.34
C ALA A 52 -36.46 4.58 -27.59
N LEU A 53 -35.13 4.78 -27.53
CA LEU A 53 -34.30 5.23 -28.63
C LEU A 53 -33.84 4.02 -29.45
N THR A 54 -34.11 4.01 -30.75
CA THR A 54 -33.60 2.99 -31.68
C THR A 54 -32.43 3.57 -32.50
N ILE A 55 -31.26 2.92 -32.45
CA ILE A 55 -30.10 3.27 -33.28
C ILE A 55 -30.27 2.60 -34.65
N VAL A 56 -30.27 3.38 -35.72
CA VAL A 56 -30.56 2.86 -37.08
C VAL A 56 -29.33 2.85 -38.00
N ARG A 57 -28.29 3.65 -37.72
CA ARG A 57 -27.02 3.60 -38.48
C ARG A 57 -25.88 4.35 -37.79
N VAL A 58 -24.67 3.80 -37.88
CA VAL A 58 -23.41 4.47 -37.50
C VAL A 58 -22.56 4.62 -38.77
N SER A 59 -22.16 5.84 -39.11
CA SER A 59 -21.05 6.10 -40.03
C SER A 59 -19.99 6.96 -39.33
N ASN A 60 -18.79 7.04 -39.91
CA ASN A 60 -17.62 7.72 -39.33
C ASN A 60 -17.84 9.21 -38.99
N THR A 61 -18.96 9.81 -39.38
CA THR A 61 -19.26 11.22 -39.15
C THR A 61 -20.64 11.51 -38.57
N GLN A 62 -21.59 10.55 -38.51
CA GLN A 62 -22.94 10.77 -37.96
C GLN A 62 -23.54 9.50 -37.31
N VAL A 63 -24.23 9.70 -36.19
CA VAL A 63 -25.16 8.71 -35.59
C VAL A 63 -26.57 9.29 -35.69
N LYS A 64 -27.49 8.54 -36.30
CA LYS A 64 -28.91 8.94 -36.43
C LYS A 64 -29.79 8.11 -35.50
N PHE A 65 -30.61 8.79 -34.72
CA PHE A 65 -31.68 8.21 -33.92
C PHE A 65 -33.02 8.56 -34.53
N LEU A 66 -33.96 7.61 -34.52
CA LEU A 66 -35.37 7.88 -34.82
C LEU A 66 -36.11 7.99 -33.48
N THR A 67 -36.52 9.22 -33.15
CA THR A 67 -37.57 9.49 -32.16
C THR A 67 -38.80 10.02 -32.91
N PRO A 68 -39.99 10.02 -32.30
CA PRO A 68 -41.19 10.63 -32.91
C PRO A 68 -41.02 12.12 -33.28
N SER A 69 -39.98 12.78 -32.76
CA SER A 69 -39.65 14.19 -33.00
C SER A 69 -38.23 14.33 -33.56
N ASN A 70 -38.06 14.15 -34.89
CA ASN A 70 -36.86 14.38 -35.72
C ASN A 70 -35.71 15.18 -35.05
N THR A 71 -34.89 14.51 -34.24
CA THR A 71 -33.73 15.09 -33.53
C THR A 71 -32.43 14.56 -34.14
N TYR A 72 -31.39 15.41 -34.25
CA TYR A 72 -30.11 15.02 -34.84
C TYR A 72 -28.95 15.26 -33.87
N LEU A 73 -27.92 14.40 -33.94
CA LEU A 73 -26.62 14.63 -33.29
C LEU A 73 -25.67 15.30 -34.27
N THR A 74 -25.12 16.45 -33.90
CA THR A 74 -24.15 17.20 -34.70
C THR A 74 -22.79 17.19 -33.98
N LYS A 75 -21.70 16.97 -34.71
CA LYS A 75 -20.34 16.97 -34.15
C LYS A 75 -19.86 18.42 -33.97
N GLY A 76 -19.67 18.84 -32.72
CA GLY A 76 -19.06 20.12 -32.35
C GLY A 76 -17.60 19.95 -31.91
N ALA A 77 -16.91 21.05 -31.59
CA ALA A 77 -15.49 21.05 -31.22
C ALA A 77 -15.17 20.27 -29.93
N ALA A 78 -16.15 20.01 -29.06
CA ALA A 78 -15.98 19.35 -27.76
C ALA A 78 -16.73 18.00 -27.62
N GLY A 79 -17.39 17.49 -28.68
CA GLY A 79 -18.18 16.25 -28.62
C GLY A 79 -19.39 16.24 -29.56
N TYR A 80 -20.29 15.27 -29.39
CA TYR A 80 -21.55 15.21 -30.14
C TYR A 80 -22.68 15.88 -29.34
N LEU A 81 -23.40 16.82 -29.96
CA LEU A 81 -24.49 17.59 -29.36
C LEU A 81 -25.84 17.17 -29.94
N ILE A 82 -26.84 16.99 -29.08
CA ILE A 82 -28.24 16.77 -29.50
C ILE A 82 -28.90 18.12 -29.73
N THR A 83 -29.38 18.39 -30.95
CA THR A 83 -30.18 19.57 -31.27
C THR A 83 -31.53 19.16 -31.88
N THR A 84 -32.61 19.80 -31.42
CA THR A 84 -33.93 19.70 -32.06
C THR A 84 -34.05 20.85 -33.08
N ARG A 85 -34.91 20.68 -34.10
CA ARG A 85 -34.92 21.56 -35.28
C ARG A 85 -35.32 23.02 -35.03
N ASN A 86 -35.51 23.49 -33.78
CA ASN A 86 -36.03 24.84 -33.51
C ASN A 86 -35.55 25.52 -32.22
N THR A 87 -34.48 25.05 -31.57
CA THR A 87 -33.90 25.78 -30.42
C THR A 87 -32.38 25.79 -30.51
N SER A 88 -31.76 26.96 -30.33
CA SER A 88 -30.31 27.16 -30.30
C SER A 88 -29.64 26.64 -29.02
N ASP A 89 -30.41 26.12 -28.06
CA ASP A 89 -29.90 25.57 -26.80
C ASP A 89 -29.74 24.04 -26.84
N PRO A 90 -28.56 23.49 -26.47
CA PRO A 90 -28.33 22.05 -26.39
C PRO A 90 -29.03 21.43 -25.17
N LEU A 91 -29.73 20.31 -25.38
CA LEU A 91 -30.48 19.60 -24.32
C LEU A 91 -29.61 18.68 -23.45
N ALA A 92 -28.44 18.25 -23.92
CA ALA A 92 -27.47 17.45 -23.17
C ALA A 92 -26.14 17.30 -23.95
N VAL A 93 -25.02 17.14 -23.22
CA VAL A 93 -23.68 16.89 -23.78
C VAL A 93 -23.29 15.44 -23.52
N PHE A 94 -22.90 14.71 -24.56
CA PHE A 94 -22.48 13.30 -24.46
C PHE A 94 -21.01 13.13 -24.84
N LYS A 95 -20.28 12.32 -24.07
CA LYS A 95 -18.94 11.83 -24.45
C LYS A 95 -19.08 10.38 -24.89
N VAL A 96 -18.76 10.10 -26.15
CA VAL A 96 -18.70 8.73 -26.69
C VAL A 96 -17.23 8.37 -26.87
N GLU A 97 -16.72 7.44 -26.09
CA GLU A 97 -15.36 6.93 -26.24
C GLU A 97 -15.36 5.65 -27.07
N TYR A 98 -14.51 5.64 -28.10
CA TYR A 98 -14.30 4.46 -28.93
C TYR A 98 -13.14 3.64 -28.36
N ILE A 99 -13.44 2.45 -27.84
CA ILE A 99 -12.44 1.44 -27.53
C ILE A 99 -12.59 0.33 -28.58
N PRO A 100 -11.51 -0.15 -29.22
CA PRO A 100 -11.62 -1.17 -30.25
C PRO A 100 -12.34 -2.43 -29.71
N ARG A 101 -13.47 -2.77 -30.35
CA ARG A 101 -14.33 -3.96 -30.18
C ARG A 101 -15.53 -3.91 -29.24
N THR A 102 -15.78 -2.82 -28.51
CA THR A 102 -17.07 -2.65 -27.79
C THR A 102 -17.48 -1.18 -27.72
N VAL A 103 -18.74 -0.85 -28.03
CA VAL A 103 -19.31 0.49 -27.83
C VAL A 103 -20.10 0.50 -26.53
N TYR A 104 -19.62 1.24 -25.53
CA TYR A 104 -20.39 1.52 -24.32
C TYR A 104 -21.12 2.86 -24.46
N VAL A 105 -22.37 2.91 -23.99
CA VAL A 105 -23.10 4.16 -23.79
C VAL A 105 -23.25 4.33 -22.29
N VAL A 106 -22.56 5.32 -21.73
CA VAL A 106 -22.59 5.63 -20.29
C VAL A 106 -23.48 6.86 -20.11
N PHE A 107 -24.46 6.75 -19.21
CA PHE A 107 -25.31 7.88 -18.82
C PHE A 107 -24.85 8.43 -17.48
N ARG A 108 -24.74 9.77 -17.37
CA ARG A 108 -24.47 10.48 -16.12
C ARG A 108 -25.73 11.30 -15.76
N SER A 109 -26.38 10.98 -14.65
CA SER A 109 -27.30 11.92 -13.97
C SER A 109 -26.64 12.42 -12.69
N ALA A 110 -27.26 13.40 -12.00
CA ALA A 110 -26.79 13.92 -10.72
C ALA A 110 -26.75 12.86 -9.59
N ASP A 111 -27.26 11.66 -9.84
CA ASP A 111 -27.59 10.65 -8.82
C ASP A 111 -26.85 9.32 -9.03
N GLY A 112 -26.00 9.19 -10.06
CA GLY A 112 -25.12 8.02 -10.23
C GLY A 112 -24.81 7.61 -11.68
N TRP A 113 -24.09 6.49 -11.80
CA TRP A 113 -23.65 5.87 -13.06
C TRP A 113 -24.60 4.77 -13.51
N TYR A 114 -24.88 4.71 -14.81
CA TYR A 114 -25.59 3.60 -15.43
C TYR A 114 -24.68 2.92 -16.46
N ILE A 115 -24.26 1.68 -16.19
CA ILE A 115 -23.43 0.88 -17.11
C ILE A 115 -24.23 -0.35 -17.54
N ARG A 116 -24.21 -0.66 -18.84
CA ARG A 116 -24.72 -1.92 -19.40
C ARG A 116 -23.55 -2.89 -19.58
N GLY A 117 -23.51 -3.97 -18.81
CA GLY A 117 -22.62 -5.11 -19.08
C GLY A 117 -23.29 -6.12 -20.00
N ASP A 118 -22.64 -6.55 -21.09
CA ASP A 118 -23.09 -7.73 -21.84
C ASP A 118 -22.26 -8.97 -21.45
N GLY A 119 -22.79 -9.72 -20.48
CA GLY A 119 -22.39 -11.10 -20.32
C GLY A 119 -22.74 -11.90 -21.58
N LYS A 120 -21.70 -12.35 -22.30
CA LYS A 120 -21.66 -13.36 -23.37
C LYS A 120 -21.85 -12.86 -24.82
N THR A 121 -20.79 -13.14 -25.58
CA THR A 121 -20.65 -13.29 -27.04
C THR A 121 -21.96 -13.45 -27.83
N SER A 122 -22.44 -12.35 -28.43
CA SER A 122 -23.08 -12.25 -29.77
C SER A 122 -24.01 -11.02 -29.79
N PRO A 123 -23.96 -10.15 -30.82
CA PRO A 123 -24.74 -8.92 -30.85
C PRO A 123 -26.19 -9.21 -31.25
N GLN A 124 -26.99 -9.76 -30.33
CA GLN A 124 -28.45 -9.77 -30.45
C GLN A 124 -29.05 -8.87 -29.36
N PHE A 125 -29.35 -7.64 -29.75
CA PHE A 125 -30.15 -6.71 -28.96
C PHE A 125 -31.58 -7.24 -28.85
N LYS A 126 -31.87 -8.00 -27.79
CA LYS A 126 -33.25 -8.22 -27.37
C LYS A 126 -33.69 -7.01 -26.54
N SER A 127 -34.75 -6.33 -26.98
CA SER A 127 -35.42 -5.33 -26.17
C SER A 127 -35.97 -6.00 -24.92
N ARG A 128 -35.36 -5.70 -23.79
CA ARG A 128 -35.90 -6.06 -22.49
C ARG A 128 -36.82 -4.94 -22.01
N LYS A 129 -37.87 -5.27 -21.24
CA LYS A 129 -38.90 -4.29 -20.82
C LYS A 129 -38.28 -3.32 -19.81
N ALA A 130 -38.92 -2.17 -19.58
CA ALA A 130 -38.42 -1.13 -18.66
C ALA A 130 -38.14 -1.58 -17.20
N GLY A 131 -38.48 -2.82 -16.82
CA GLY A 131 -38.13 -3.43 -15.53
C GLY A 131 -36.89 -4.34 -15.54
N ASP A 132 -36.20 -4.48 -16.67
CA ASP A 132 -34.97 -5.28 -16.83
C ASP A 132 -33.69 -4.44 -16.83
N TRP A 133 -33.81 -3.12 -16.67
CA TRP A 133 -32.68 -2.29 -16.28
C TRP A 133 -32.41 -2.61 -14.82
N GLU A 134 -31.30 -3.28 -14.54
CA GLU A 134 -30.80 -3.28 -13.17
C GLU A 134 -30.51 -1.82 -12.82
N ARG A 135 -31.38 -1.24 -12.00
CA ARG A 135 -30.99 -0.15 -11.13
C ARG A 135 -29.84 -0.72 -10.30
N HIS A 136 -28.60 -0.50 -10.73
CA HIS A 136 -27.51 -0.40 -9.78
C HIS A 136 -27.79 0.87 -9.01
N ASP A 137 -28.74 0.78 -8.07
CA ASP A 137 -28.80 1.73 -6.99
C ASP A 137 -27.37 1.71 -6.47
N VAL A 138 -26.68 2.85 -6.51
CA VAL A 138 -25.33 2.97 -5.96
C VAL A 138 -25.36 2.72 -4.43
N ARG A 139 -26.55 2.44 -3.89
CA ARG A 139 -26.88 1.76 -2.65
C ARG A 139 -27.18 0.26 -2.88
N GLU A 140 -26.24 -0.53 -3.41
CA GLU A 140 -26.02 -1.81 -2.71
C GLU A 140 -25.81 -1.36 -1.27
N GLU A 141 -26.72 -1.72 -0.35
CA GLU A 141 -26.49 -1.47 1.06
C GLU A 141 -25.12 -2.05 1.35
N MET A 142 -24.13 -1.19 1.59
CA MET A 142 -22.81 -1.66 1.94
C MET A 142 -23.00 -2.51 3.17
N GLU A 143 -22.78 -3.82 3.05
CA GLU A 143 -22.71 -4.68 4.23
C GLU A 143 -21.68 -4.05 5.15
N VAL A 144 -22.16 -3.65 6.33
CA VAL A 144 -21.34 -2.99 7.33
C VAL A 144 -20.36 -4.05 7.84
N PRO A 145 -19.05 -3.95 7.54
CA PRO A 145 -18.12 -5.03 7.83
C PRO A 145 -17.92 -5.18 9.33
N ALA A 146 -17.56 -6.38 9.80
CA ALA A 146 -17.39 -6.66 11.22
C ALA A 146 -16.33 -5.76 11.86
N ILE A 147 -15.15 -5.65 11.23
CA ILE A 147 -14.08 -4.74 11.62
C ILE A 147 -14.10 -3.50 10.74
N ARG A 148 -14.15 -2.34 11.40
CA ARG A 148 -14.01 -1.01 10.80
C ARG A 148 -12.94 -0.26 11.59
N GLY A 149 -11.70 -0.38 11.14
CA GLY A 149 -10.57 0.01 11.96
C GLY A 149 -9.59 0.97 11.32
N ALA A 150 -8.71 1.51 12.14
CA ALA A 150 -7.54 2.24 11.70
C ALA A 150 -6.28 1.64 12.35
N ASN A 151 -5.18 1.69 11.63
CA ASN A 151 -3.87 1.36 12.16
C ASN A 151 -3.35 2.50 13.03
N LEU A 152 -2.65 2.18 14.12
CA LEU A 152 -1.92 3.13 14.96
C LEU A 152 -0.42 3.06 14.67
N GLY A 153 -0.06 3.18 13.39
CA GLY A 153 1.34 3.14 12.94
C GLY A 153 2.16 4.32 13.50
N SER A 154 3.44 4.12 13.72
CA SER A 154 4.37 5.10 14.31
C SER A 154 4.06 5.59 15.74
N TRP A 155 3.38 4.76 16.53
CA TRP A 155 3.15 5.02 17.96
C TRP A 155 4.08 4.25 18.90
N LEU A 156 3.88 2.93 19.06
CA LEU A 156 4.71 2.10 19.97
C LEU A 156 5.99 1.59 19.31
N MET A 157 5.98 1.49 17.99
CA MET A 157 7.13 1.34 17.11
C MET A 157 7.07 2.46 16.07
N THR A 158 8.21 2.87 15.51
CA THR A 158 8.31 4.08 14.68
C THR A 158 8.67 3.77 13.23
N GLU A 159 8.07 4.53 12.31
CA GLU A 159 8.40 4.50 10.90
C GLU A 159 8.78 5.89 10.41
N PRO A 160 9.90 6.00 9.69
CA PRO A 160 10.49 7.29 9.34
C PRO A 160 9.59 8.16 8.48
N TRP A 161 8.81 7.55 7.58
CA TRP A 161 7.96 8.28 6.65
C TRP A 161 6.68 8.83 7.31
N MET A 162 6.29 8.32 8.48
CA MET A 162 5.09 8.74 9.21
C MET A 162 5.42 9.68 10.38
N ASN A 163 6.51 9.43 11.09
CA ASN A 163 6.94 10.24 12.22
C ASN A 163 8.46 10.44 12.21
N ARG A 164 8.90 11.65 11.86
CA ARG A 164 10.33 11.99 11.77
C ARG A 164 10.97 12.32 13.12
N GLU A 165 10.21 12.46 14.19
CA GLU A 165 10.73 12.83 15.51
C GLU A 165 11.78 11.84 16.03
N ALA A 166 11.52 10.53 15.89
CA ALA A 166 12.49 9.49 16.26
C ALA A 166 13.76 9.50 15.39
N PHE A 167 13.65 10.02 14.17
CA PHE A 167 14.70 9.97 13.14
C PHE A 167 15.47 11.28 13.01
N LYS A 168 15.30 12.23 13.94
CA LYS A 168 15.99 13.54 13.94
C LYS A 168 17.51 13.41 13.89
N PHE A 169 18.06 12.34 14.48
CA PHE A 169 19.49 12.05 14.54
C PHE A 169 19.90 10.97 13.53
N ALA A 170 18.98 10.44 12.73
CA ALA A 170 19.24 9.39 11.75
C ALA A 170 19.70 10.01 10.42
N GLY A 171 20.82 9.52 9.87
CA GLY A 171 21.32 10.01 8.59
C GLY A 171 22.53 9.25 8.05
N TYR A 172 23.45 8.88 8.94
CA TYR A 172 24.59 8.02 8.66
C TYR A 172 24.59 6.89 9.69
N SER A 173 24.01 5.76 9.33
CA SER A 173 23.78 4.61 10.22
C SER A 173 24.08 3.31 9.49
N ASP A 174 24.17 2.22 10.25
CA ASP A 174 24.33 0.88 9.68
C ASP A 174 23.27 0.63 8.60
N GLY A 175 23.67 0.02 7.49
CA GLY A 175 22.77 -0.13 6.34
C GLY A 175 22.91 0.93 5.25
N THR A 176 23.42 2.12 5.58
CA THR A 176 23.47 3.25 4.63
C THR A 176 24.44 2.98 3.49
N ARG A 177 23.94 3.17 2.26
CA ARG A 177 24.67 3.04 0.99
C ARG A 177 25.01 4.42 0.44
N PHE A 178 26.25 4.62 0.04
CA PHE A 178 26.72 5.89 -0.52
C PHE A 178 27.75 5.71 -1.64
N THR A 179 27.95 6.77 -2.43
CA THR A 179 29.03 6.92 -3.41
C THR A 179 30.08 7.89 -2.90
N LEU A 180 31.31 7.76 -3.40
CA LEU A 180 32.37 8.75 -3.22
C LEU A 180 32.82 9.26 -4.58
N ARG A 181 32.73 10.57 -4.77
CA ARG A 181 33.26 11.27 -5.94
C ARG A 181 34.49 12.07 -5.53
N SER A 182 35.64 11.79 -6.14
CA SER A 182 36.87 12.55 -5.88
C SER A 182 36.65 14.03 -6.20
N VAL A 183 37.00 14.92 -5.26
CA VAL A 183 36.84 16.37 -5.43
C VAL A 183 37.76 16.89 -6.54
N ILE A 184 38.98 16.36 -6.64
CA ILE A 184 39.96 16.78 -7.65
C ILE A 184 39.60 16.30 -9.05
N SER A 185 39.29 15.02 -9.19
CA SER A 185 39.13 14.42 -10.52
C SER A 185 37.68 14.38 -11.00
N GLY A 186 36.71 14.60 -10.12
CA GLY A 186 35.28 14.45 -10.42
C GLY A 186 34.85 13.00 -10.72
N LYS A 187 35.73 12.03 -10.53
CA LYS A 187 35.52 10.60 -10.81
C LYS A 187 34.99 9.87 -9.58
N TYR A 188 34.30 8.75 -9.80
CA TYR A 188 33.73 7.93 -8.74
C TYR A 188 34.68 6.80 -8.34
N VAL A 189 34.79 6.59 -7.04
CA VAL A 189 35.34 5.35 -6.48
C VAL A 189 34.45 4.19 -6.93
N ASN A 190 35.02 3.22 -7.64
CA ASN A 190 34.31 2.06 -8.18
C ASN A 190 35.09 0.74 -8.05
N ALA A 191 34.33 -0.36 -8.02
CA ALA A 191 34.79 -1.73 -8.11
C ALA A 191 34.42 -2.26 -9.51
N PRO A 192 35.36 -2.28 -10.47
CA PRO A 192 35.06 -2.77 -11.81
C PRO A 192 34.53 -4.21 -11.75
N ARG A 193 33.35 -4.46 -12.31
CA ARG A 193 32.64 -5.77 -12.35
C ARG A 193 31.94 -6.21 -11.04
N GLY A 194 31.68 -5.31 -10.10
CA GLY A 194 30.90 -5.64 -8.91
C GLY A 194 31.62 -6.56 -7.92
N GLY A 195 32.96 -6.47 -7.87
CA GLY A 195 33.87 -7.15 -6.93
C GLY A 195 35.26 -7.43 -7.51
N GLY A 196 36.31 -7.42 -6.67
CA GLY A 196 37.70 -7.71 -7.09
C GLY A 196 38.80 -7.17 -6.17
N THR A 197 40.06 -7.50 -6.46
CA THR A 197 41.23 -7.16 -5.62
C THR A 197 41.76 -5.72 -5.80
N ILE A 198 41.18 -4.92 -6.72
CA ILE A 198 41.66 -3.57 -7.04
C ILE A 198 40.47 -2.61 -7.25
N MET A 199 40.44 -1.55 -6.45
CA MET A 199 39.52 -0.41 -6.62
C MET A 199 40.14 0.66 -7.54
N LYS A 200 39.29 1.41 -8.25
CA LYS A 200 39.72 2.55 -9.08
C LYS A 200 38.80 3.75 -8.89
N CYS A 201 39.30 4.93 -9.23
CA CYS A 201 38.52 6.15 -9.40
C CYS A 201 38.34 6.40 -10.91
N ASN A 202 37.14 6.25 -11.45
CA ASN A 202 36.85 6.50 -12.88
C ASN A 202 35.46 7.09 -13.11
N ASP A 203 35.11 7.34 -14.37
CA ASP A 203 33.88 8.04 -14.76
C ASP A 203 32.61 7.16 -14.68
N VAL A 204 32.73 5.89 -14.32
CA VAL A 204 31.62 4.93 -14.29
C VAL A 204 31.03 4.84 -12.89
N LEU A 205 29.79 5.34 -12.75
CA LEU A 205 28.94 5.01 -11.61
C LEU A 205 28.23 3.67 -11.88
N THR A 206 28.72 2.57 -11.33
CA THR A 206 28.02 1.27 -11.40
C THR A 206 27.01 1.15 -10.25
N LYS A 207 25.90 0.43 -10.50
CA LYS A 207 24.87 0.16 -9.48
C LYS A 207 25.34 -0.73 -8.32
N ASP A 208 26.54 -1.29 -8.42
CA ASP A 208 27.09 -2.22 -7.43
C ASP A 208 28.26 -1.63 -6.64
N THR A 209 28.68 -0.38 -6.90
CA THR A 209 29.76 0.24 -6.12
C THR A 209 29.23 1.17 -5.04
N TYR A 210 28.58 0.60 -4.05
CA TYR A 210 28.16 1.36 -2.88
C TYR A 210 28.94 0.94 -1.64
N LEU A 211 29.34 1.93 -0.87
CA LEU A 211 29.90 1.77 0.46
C LEU A 211 28.81 1.44 1.45
N HIS A 212 29.05 0.50 2.37
CA HIS A 212 28.12 0.16 3.42
C HIS A 212 28.66 0.62 4.78
N LEU A 213 27.94 1.50 5.46
CA LEU A 213 28.24 1.80 6.86
C LEU A 213 27.88 0.60 7.73
N THR A 214 28.77 0.17 8.63
CA THR A 214 28.53 -1.02 9.48
C THR A 214 28.64 -0.76 10.97
N THR A 215 29.25 0.34 11.40
CA THR A 215 29.17 0.82 12.78
C THR A 215 29.40 2.34 12.82
N VAL A 216 28.58 3.04 13.61
CA VAL A 216 28.75 4.48 13.89
C VAL A 216 29.01 4.64 15.37
N GLU A 217 30.28 4.73 15.76
CA GLU A 217 30.61 5.14 17.13
C GLU A 217 30.58 6.67 17.17
N ASN A 218 29.71 7.24 18.00
CA ASN A 218 29.72 8.67 18.27
C ASN A 218 31.03 9.01 19.00
N ALA A 219 32.03 9.48 18.27
CA ALA A 219 33.14 10.22 18.84
C ALA A 219 32.67 11.65 19.12
N THR A 220 33.10 12.21 20.25
CA THR A 220 32.72 13.56 20.72
C THR A 220 33.03 14.66 19.72
N ASP A 221 32.24 15.73 19.78
CA ASP A 221 32.31 17.05 19.14
C ASP A 221 32.93 17.16 17.73
N ASN A 222 32.05 17.42 16.76
CA ASN A 222 32.31 17.82 15.37
C ASN A 222 33.04 16.83 14.45
N THR A 223 33.47 15.66 14.92
CA THR A 223 33.96 14.57 14.05
C THR A 223 33.30 13.24 14.41
N ARG A 224 32.52 12.66 13.48
CA ARG A 224 32.04 11.29 13.65
C ARG A 224 33.16 10.33 13.26
N ARG A 225 33.47 9.34 14.09
CA ARG A 225 34.32 8.21 13.71
C ARG A 225 33.40 7.11 13.19
N ILE A 226 33.18 7.07 11.88
CA ILE A 226 32.31 6.05 11.30
C ILE A 226 33.17 4.93 10.74
N SER A 227 32.94 3.72 11.26
CA SER A 227 33.54 2.49 10.78
C SER A 227 32.80 2.00 9.54
N VAL A 228 33.50 2.05 8.41
CA VAL A 228 32.94 1.65 7.12
C VAL A 228 33.46 0.26 6.74
N GLN A 229 32.56 -0.65 6.39
CA GLN A 229 32.92 -1.94 5.81
C GLN A 229 32.37 -2.04 4.40
N TRP A 230 33.20 -2.55 3.51
CA TRP A 230 32.77 -2.82 2.17
C TRP A 230 32.15 -4.23 2.13
N LEU A 231 31.05 -4.41 1.40
CA LEU A 231 30.31 -5.68 1.34
C LEU A 231 31.08 -6.81 0.62
N GLN A 232 32.32 -6.56 0.18
CA GLN A 232 33.14 -7.47 -0.62
C GLN A 232 34.65 -7.28 -0.31
N TYR A 233 35.47 -8.28 -0.66
CA TYR A 233 36.92 -8.37 -0.40
C TYR A 233 37.76 -7.36 -1.19
N TRP A 234 38.43 -6.39 -0.56
CA TRP A 234 39.16 -5.37 -1.30
C TRP A 234 40.55 -5.08 -0.78
N ALA A 235 41.36 -4.48 -1.65
CA ALA A 235 42.73 -4.10 -1.39
C ALA A 235 43.04 -2.71 -1.99
N VAL A 236 43.56 -1.79 -1.18
CA VAL A 236 44.07 -0.46 -1.64
C VAL A 236 45.60 -0.51 -1.64
N ARG A 237 46.27 0.07 -2.64
CA ARG A 237 47.74 0.04 -2.71
C ARG A 237 48.34 1.04 -1.71
N ASN A 238 49.32 0.61 -0.93
CA ASN A 238 50.17 1.45 -0.08
C ASN A 238 51.63 1.23 -0.49
N LYS A 239 52.25 2.21 -1.15
CA LYS A 239 53.65 2.29 -1.64
C LYS A 239 54.16 1.09 -2.48
N SER A 240 54.00 -0.14 -2.02
CA SER A 240 54.30 -1.41 -2.71
C SER A 240 53.48 -2.63 -2.27
N ARG A 241 52.55 -2.50 -1.31
CA ARG A 241 51.71 -3.58 -0.76
C ARG A 241 50.22 -3.25 -0.85
N PHE A 242 49.35 -4.23 -0.64
CA PHE A 242 47.90 -4.03 -0.56
C PHE A 242 47.43 -3.98 0.90
N VAL A 243 46.57 -3.01 1.22
CA VAL A 243 45.84 -2.88 2.50
C VAL A 243 44.47 -3.52 2.29
N TRP A 244 44.22 -4.64 2.96
CA TRP A 244 43.00 -5.43 2.77
C TRP A 244 41.86 -5.01 3.70
N VAL A 245 40.63 -5.05 3.19
CA VAL A 245 39.38 -4.98 3.96
C VAL A 245 38.55 -6.22 3.60
N GLN A 246 38.17 -7.04 4.60
CA GLN A 246 37.43 -8.29 4.42
C GLN A 246 36.12 -8.29 5.22
N SER A 247 35.05 -8.88 4.68
CA SER A 247 33.70 -8.85 5.28
C SER A 247 33.05 -10.22 5.55
N THR A 248 33.79 -11.30 5.89
CA THR A 248 33.16 -12.64 6.03
C THR A 248 33.68 -13.61 7.10
N LYS A 249 34.45 -13.20 8.11
CA LYS A 249 34.64 -14.08 9.30
C LYS A 249 33.97 -13.51 10.55
N PRO A 250 33.14 -14.31 11.27
CA PRO A 250 32.84 -14.03 12.65
C PRO A 250 34.13 -14.27 13.46
N GLU A 251 34.50 -13.27 14.25
CA GLU A 251 35.60 -13.29 15.23
C GLU A 251 37.03 -13.22 14.66
N GLY A 252 37.71 -12.08 14.92
CA GLY A 252 39.16 -11.95 14.85
C GLY A 252 39.70 -10.93 13.84
N ASN A 253 40.04 -9.73 14.33
CA ASN A 253 40.91 -8.70 13.73
C ASN A 253 40.60 -8.19 12.31
N ALA A 254 39.44 -7.55 12.13
CA ALA A 254 39.20 -6.64 11.00
C ALA A 254 39.45 -5.19 11.46
N SER A 255 40.13 -4.35 10.65
CA SER A 255 40.19 -2.91 10.87
C SER A 255 39.43 -2.15 9.78
N ASN A 256 38.64 -1.16 10.20
CA ASN A 256 37.73 -0.38 9.36
C ASN A 256 38.38 0.93 8.90
N PHE A 257 37.83 1.55 7.85
CA PHE A 257 38.13 2.97 7.56
C PHE A 257 37.43 3.87 8.58
N GLU A 258 38.06 4.98 8.94
CA GLU A 258 37.46 6.09 9.69
C GLU A 258 37.00 7.17 8.71
N LEU A 259 35.70 7.47 8.67
CA LEU A 259 35.13 8.52 7.82
C LEU A 259 34.99 9.82 8.61
N PHE A 260 35.57 10.92 8.13
CA PHE A 260 35.44 12.27 8.70
C PHE A 260 34.63 13.17 7.75
N ILE A 261 33.72 13.98 8.29
CA ILE A 261 32.79 14.83 7.53
C ILE A 261 33.15 16.31 7.75
N TYR A 262 33.18 17.11 6.68
CA TYR A 262 33.54 18.53 6.71
C TYR A 262 32.41 19.41 7.24
N ASN A 263 32.71 20.19 8.29
CA ASN A 263 32.05 21.44 8.72
C ASN A 263 30.52 21.50 8.55
N THR A 264 29.78 20.58 9.19
CA THR A 264 28.31 20.67 9.28
C THR A 264 27.91 21.05 10.71
N PRO A 265 27.35 22.25 10.98
CA PRO A 265 26.77 22.55 12.28
C PRO A 265 25.68 21.52 12.61
N LEU A 266 25.80 20.89 13.77
CA LEU A 266 24.94 19.80 14.29
C LEU A 266 23.44 20.15 14.44
N ASN A 267 23.03 21.38 14.11
CA ASN A 267 21.71 21.91 14.42
C ASN A 267 20.79 22.11 13.20
N SER A 268 21.16 21.65 12.00
CA SER A 268 20.15 21.62 10.93
C SER A 268 19.31 20.35 11.05
N THR A 269 18.07 20.52 11.49
CA THR A 269 16.97 19.52 11.45
C THR A 269 16.62 19.05 10.03
N THR A 270 17.47 19.41 9.07
CA THR A 270 17.41 19.22 7.63
C THR A 270 18.79 18.83 7.13
N GLU A 271 19.48 17.86 7.77
CA GLU A 271 20.71 17.30 7.20
C GLU A 271 20.45 16.96 5.73
N GLN A 272 21.09 17.74 4.87
CA GLN A 272 20.89 17.91 3.44
C GLN A 272 20.31 16.66 2.78
N ARG A 273 18.98 16.66 2.60
CA ARG A 273 18.26 15.58 1.91
C ARG A 273 18.62 15.52 0.43
N GLU A 274 19.22 16.58 -0.10
CA GLU A 274 19.60 16.75 -1.50
C GLU A 274 20.95 17.46 -1.58
N GLY A 275 22.05 16.70 -1.57
CA GLY A 275 23.41 17.25 -1.69
C GLY A 275 24.50 16.24 -1.30
N SER A 276 25.68 16.38 -1.88
CA SER A 276 26.86 15.62 -1.46
C SER A 276 27.58 16.32 -0.30
N VAL A 277 27.96 15.58 0.74
CA VAL A 277 28.77 16.11 1.85
C VAL A 277 30.24 15.84 1.62
N ARG A 278 31.11 16.76 2.02
CA ARG A 278 32.55 16.56 1.85
C ARG A 278 33.13 15.69 2.96
N VAL A 279 33.93 14.70 2.58
CA VAL A 279 34.51 13.73 3.49
C VAL A 279 35.98 13.42 3.17
N VAL A 280 36.69 12.94 4.19
CA VAL A 280 38.00 12.27 4.04
C VAL A 280 37.95 10.93 4.78
N LEU A 281 38.68 9.92 4.30
CA LEU A 281 38.69 8.59 4.89
C LEU A 281 40.10 8.22 5.34
N ARG A 282 40.27 7.81 6.60
CA ARG A 282 41.52 7.24 7.09
C ARG A 282 41.44 5.72 7.04
N ALA A 283 42.41 5.09 6.38
CA ALA A 283 42.50 3.65 6.25
C ALA A 283 43.02 2.99 7.54
N PRO A 284 42.83 1.67 7.69
CA PRO A 284 43.37 0.86 8.80
C PRO A 284 44.86 1.03 9.10
N ASN A 285 45.66 1.43 8.10
CA ASN A 285 47.08 1.67 8.24
C ASN A 285 47.41 3.07 8.82
N GLY A 286 46.41 3.89 9.14
CA GLY A 286 46.55 5.23 9.72
C GLY A 286 46.67 6.38 8.71
N PHE A 287 46.70 6.09 7.41
CA PHE A 287 46.89 7.09 6.35
C PHE A 287 45.57 7.43 5.65
N PHE A 288 45.45 8.61 5.05
CA PHE A 288 44.25 9.01 4.31
C PHE A 288 44.19 8.35 2.93
N LEU A 289 42.98 7.91 2.54
CA LEU A 289 42.65 7.42 1.21
C LEU A 289 42.76 8.57 0.20
N GLN A 290 43.39 8.33 -0.94
CA GLN A 290 43.59 9.30 -2.01
C GLN A 290 43.12 8.75 -3.35
N ALA A 291 42.55 9.62 -4.18
CA ALA A 291 42.33 9.37 -5.60
C ALA A 291 43.40 10.08 -6.43
N ASN A 292 44.28 9.29 -7.05
CA ASN A 292 45.36 9.80 -7.88
C ASN A 292 44.87 10.17 -9.29
N PRO A 293 45.58 11.06 -10.01
CA PRO A 293 45.20 11.48 -11.36
C PRO A 293 45.03 10.34 -12.37
N ASP A 294 45.78 9.24 -12.19
CA ASP A 294 45.71 8.03 -13.03
C ASP A 294 44.49 7.13 -12.71
N GLY A 295 43.68 7.52 -11.72
CA GLY A 295 42.52 6.76 -11.26
C GLY A 295 42.87 5.63 -10.29
N SER A 296 44.13 5.50 -9.86
CA SER A 296 44.48 4.60 -8.76
C SER A 296 44.03 5.16 -7.41
N LEU A 297 43.72 4.26 -6.47
CA LEU A 297 43.49 4.63 -5.07
C LEU A 297 44.69 4.19 -4.22
N THR A 298 45.20 5.10 -3.40
CA THR A 298 46.25 4.82 -2.42
C THR A 298 45.84 5.25 -1.02
N ALA A 299 46.52 4.73 0.00
CA ALA A 299 46.31 5.12 1.40
C ALA A 299 47.67 5.32 2.06
N ASP A 300 48.39 6.36 1.65
CA ASP A 300 49.76 6.66 2.09
C ASP A 300 49.99 8.15 2.42
N LEU A 301 48.92 8.95 2.50
CA LEU A 301 48.95 10.35 2.91
C LEU A 301 48.92 10.52 4.44
N THR A 302 49.84 11.34 4.95
CA THR A 302 50.03 11.64 6.38
C THR A 302 49.57 13.04 6.80
N ASP A 303 48.61 13.63 6.09
CA ASP A 303 48.10 14.98 6.43
C ASP A 303 47.37 15.02 7.77
N SER A 304 47.08 16.22 8.27
CA SER A 304 46.25 16.44 9.47
C SER A 304 44.82 16.85 9.09
N LEU A 305 43.84 16.48 9.92
CA LEU A 305 42.47 16.99 9.84
C LEU A 305 42.37 18.48 10.17
N ASP A 306 43.36 19.01 10.92
CA ASP A 306 43.45 20.44 11.28
C ASP A 306 43.95 21.30 10.11
N ASN A 307 44.37 20.67 9.00
CA ASN A 307 44.78 21.36 7.79
C ASN A 307 43.59 21.47 6.82
N ASP A 308 43.02 22.66 6.69
CA ASP A 308 41.86 22.91 5.81
C ASP A 308 42.09 22.48 4.35
N ALA A 309 43.35 22.45 3.89
CA ALA A 309 43.70 22.02 2.54
C ALA A 309 43.37 20.54 2.28
N ILE A 310 43.27 19.70 3.32
CA ILE A 310 42.92 18.29 3.15
C ILE A 310 41.54 18.13 2.48
N TRP A 311 40.61 19.05 2.75
CA TRP A 311 39.24 19.08 2.24
C TRP A 311 39.13 19.61 0.81
N SER A 312 40.24 19.95 0.17
CA SER A 312 40.31 20.29 -1.25
C SER A 312 41.41 19.49 -1.97
N SER A 313 41.93 18.44 -1.33
CA SER A 313 43.04 17.62 -1.81
C SER A 313 42.58 16.34 -2.54
N THR A 314 43.54 15.54 -3.00
CA THR A 314 43.28 14.18 -3.55
C THR A 314 42.67 13.22 -2.53
N ALA A 315 42.71 13.54 -1.23
CA ALA A 315 42.04 12.78 -0.18
C ALA A 315 40.58 13.19 0.08
N ALA A 316 40.12 14.29 -0.53
CA ALA A 316 38.76 14.78 -0.38
C ALA A 316 37.81 14.11 -1.37
N PHE A 317 36.66 13.69 -0.86
CA PHE A 317 35.57 13.11 -1.63
C PHE A 317 34.24 13.82 -1.31
N ASP A 318 33.40 13.97 -2.31
CA ASP A 318 32.00 14.30 -2.16
C ASP A 318 31.22 12.98 -1.99
N LEU A 319 30.64 12.80 -0.80
CA LEU A 319 29.82 11.64 -0.41
C LEU A 319 28.36 11.91 -0.72
N THR A 320 27.75 11.04 -1.53
CA THR A 320 26.30 11.09 -1.81
C THR A 320 25.62 9.85 -1.25
N VAL A 321 24.68 10.05 -0.34
CA VAL A 321 23.85 8.96 0.18
C VAL A 321 22.84 8.54 -0.89
N LEU A 322 22.84 7.25 -1.23
CA LEU A 322 21.94 6.68 -2.22
C LEU A 322 20.77 5.94 -1.62
N TRP A 323 21.01 5.30 -0.48
CA TRP A 323 19.98 4.54 0.22
C TRP A 323 20.29 4.52 1.71
N ARG A 324 19.26 4.64 2.54
CA ARG A 324 19.36 4.59 4.00
C ARG A 324 18.48 3.46 4.50
N VAL A 325 18.99 2.71 5.48
CA VAL A 325 18.08 1.95 6.35
C VAL A 325 17.61 2.92 7.41
N GLU A 326 16.32 3.20 7.42
CA GLU A 326 15.69 4.00 8.46
C GLU A 326 14.65 3.11 9.16
N ALA A 327 14.98 2.71 10.39
CA ALA A 327 14.18 1.85 11.24
C ALA A 327 14.40 2.23 12.72
N ASP A 328 13.61 1.65 13.64
CA ASP A 328 13.73 1.91 15.08
C ASP A 328 15.13 1.65 15.62
N TRP A 329 15.83 0.66 15.03
CA TRP A 329 17.22 0.39 15.38
C TRP A 329 18.11 1.61 15.13
N GLN A 330 18.04 2.20 13.92
CA GLN A 330 18.86 3.36 13.56
C GLN A 330 18.44 4.59 14.37
N ALA A 331 17.14 4.83 14.51
CA ALA A 331 16.61 5.94 15.30
C ALA A 331 17.11 5.92 16.75
N ALA A 332 16.93 4.80 17.45
CA ALA A 332 17.34 4.69 18.84
C ALA A 332 18.86 4.68 19.00
N TYR A 333 19.59 4.01 18.10
CA TYR A 333 21.05 3.97 18.14
C TYR A 333 21.68 5.35 17.97
N THR A 334 21.26 6.10 16.94
CA THR A 334 21.86 7.40 16.66
C THR A 334 21.43 8.48 17.64
N ALA A 335 20.23 8.38 18.21
CA ALA A 335 19.77 9.26 19.28
C ALA A 335 20.52 9.04 20.61
N GLY A 336 21.13 7.86 20.82
CA GLY A 336 21.94 7.57 22.00
C GLY A 336 21.19 7.87 23.31
N SER A 337 21.78 8.65 24.20
CA SER A 337 21.18 9.03 25.49
C SER A 337 19.90 9.88 25.36
N ALA A 338 19.64 10.48 24.20
CA ALA A 338 18.40 11.22 23.95
C ALA A 338 17.22 10.30 23.58
N ALA A 339 17.47 9.03 23.20
CA ALA A 339 16.43 8.12 22.73
C ALA A 339 15.27 7.95 23.74
N PRO A 340 15.50 7.73 25.05
CA PRO A 340 14.40 7.57 26.02
C PRO A 340 13.41 8.74 26.02
N ALA A 341 13.91 9.98 26.03
CA ALA A 341 13.06 11.17 26.05
C ALA A 341 12.26 11.34 24.75
N ILE A 342 12.86 11.03 23.60
CA ILE A 342 12.20 11.14 22.29
C ILE A 342 11.05 10.13 22.18
N TYR A 343 11.32 8.86 22.52
CA TYR A 343 10.32 7.80 22.44
C TYR A 343 9.20 8.01 23.45
N GLU A 344 9.51 8.48 24.66
CA GLU A 344 8.48 8.84 25.65
C GLU A 344 7.59 9.97 25.14
N ASN A 345 8.17 11.03 24.58
CA ASN A 345 7.41 12.13 24.00
C ASN A 345 6.48 11.66 22.86
N ILE A 346 6.94 10.74 22.00
CA ILE A 346 6.10 10.14 20.95
C ILE A 346 4.95 9.35 21.58
N ARG A 347 5.22 8.48 22.55
CA ARG A 347 4.20 7.63 23.16
C ARG A 347 3.12 8.42 23.89
N GLN A 348 3.49 9.51 24.58
CA GLN A 348 2.57 10.39 25.30
C GLN A 348 1.71 11.26 24.38
N ASN A 349 2.28 11.79 23.30
CA ASN A 349 1.65 12.87 22.53
C ASN A 349 1.16 12.43 21.15
N PHE A 350 1.65 11.31 20.63
CA PHE A 350 1.25 10.87 19.30
C PHE A 350 -0.13 10.24 19.31
N ILE A 351 -0.46 9.29 20.19
CA ILE A 351 -1.84 8.81 20.37
C ILE A 351 -2.32 9.19 21.77
N THR A 352 -3.42 9.92 21.85
CA THR A 352 -3.95 10.50 23.09
C THR A 352 -5.39 10.04 23.34
N GLU A 353 -5.93 10.27 24.53
CA GLU A 353 -7.34 9.98 24.84
C GLU A 353 -8.31 10.66 23.85
N ALA A 354 -7.99 11.86 23.39
CA ALA A 354 -8.79 12.58 22.40
C ALA A 354 -8.87 11.82 21.06
N ASP A 355 -7.83 11.07 20.69
CA ASP A 355 -7.86 10.20 19.52
C ASP A 355 -8.86 9.06 19.69
N TRP A 356 -8.90 8.40 20.86
CA TRP A 356 -9.85 7.33 21.15
C TRP A 356 -11.30 7.83 21.18
N GLN A 357 -11.54 8.99 21.77
CA GLN A 357 -12.86 9.64 21.73
C GLN A 357 -13.27 9.95 20.27
N LYS A 358 -12.33 10.45 19.46
CA LYS A 358 -12.59 10.73 18.04
C LYS A 358 -12.87 9.44 17.26
N MET A 359 -12.12 8.36 17.48
CA MET A 359 -12.37 7.04 16.88
C MET A 359 -13.80 6.56 17.16
N GLN A 360 -14.23 6.58 18.41
CA GLN A 360 -15.61 6.25 18.79
C GLN A 360 -16.62 7.11 18.03
N SER A 361 -16.41 8.44 18.01
CA SER A 361 -17.33 9.37 17.33
C SER A 361 -17.42 9.16 15.81
N LEU A 362 -16.37 8.61 15.20
CA LEU A 362 -16.33 8.31 13.77
C LEU A 362 -16.79 6.88 13.44
N GLY A 363 -17.19 6.09 14.44
CA GLY A 363 -17.64 4.71 14.25
C GLY A 363 -16.51 3.70 14.02
N VAL A 364 -15.26 4.07 14.30
CA VAL A 364 -14.13 3.14 14.37
C VAL A 364 -14.36 2.21 15.55
N ASN A 365 -14.42 0.90 15.28
CA ASN A 365 -14.78 -0.09 16.30
C ASN A 365 -13.59 -0.94 16.78
N THR A 366 -12.45 -0.88 16.07
CA THR A 366 -11.25 -1.64 16.36
C THR A 366 -10.01 -0.85 15.92
N VAL A 367 -8.93 -0.90 16.69
CA VAL A 367 -7.61 -0.39 16.27
C VAL A 367 -6.64 -1.53 16.03
N ARG A 368 -5.86 -1.45 14.94
CA ARG A 368 -4.71 -2.34 14.69
C ARG A 368 -3.46 -1.64 15.21
N ILE A 369 -2.77 -2.28 16.15
CA ILE A 369 -1.56 -1.73 16.78
C ILE A 369 -0.34 -2.51 16.24
N PRO A 370 0.51 -1.87 15.42
CA PRO A 370 1.81 -2.39 15.05
C PRO A 370 2.71 -2.55 16.27
N LEU A 371 3.16 -3.77 16.54
CA LEU A 371 4.01 -4.10 17.67
C LEU A 371 5.35 -4.66 17.22
N ALA A 372 6.39 -4.25 17.93
CA ALA A 372 7.72 -4.81 17.79
C ALA A 372 8.05 -5.76 18.94
N TYR A 373 8.80 -6.82 18.66
CA TYR A 373 9.03 -7.90 19.64
C TYR A 373 9.68 -7.43 20.96
N TRP A 374 10.48 -6.35 20.93
CA TRP A 374 11.15 -5.84 22.13
C TRP A 374 10.19 -5.26 23.16
N ILE A 375 8.94 -4.99 22.77
CA ILE A 375 7.86 -4.61 23.70
C ILE A 375 7.57 -5.75 24.69
N GLY A 376 7.78 -7.02 24.30
CA GLY A 376 7.69 -8.16 25.23
C GLY A 376 8.91 -8.30 26.17
N LEU A 377 9.96 -7.53 25.93
CA LEU A 377 11.20 -7.50 26.71
C LEU A 377 11.35 -6.15 27.44
N ASP A 378 10.25 -5.42 27.65
CA ASP A 378 10.25 -4.00 28.03
C ASP A 378 11.02 -3.69 29.32
N ALA A 379 11.16 -4.65 30.24
CA ALA A 379 11.94 -4.49 31.47
C ALA A 379 13.44 -4.35 31.20
N ALA A 380 13.95 -4.98 30.14
CA ALA A 380 15.35 -4.96 29.73
C ALA A 380 15.46 -5.30 28.23
N PRO A 381 15.03 -4.38 27.34
CA PRO A 381 15.07 -4.63 25.91
C PRO A 381 16.52 -4.69 25.41
N GLU A 382 16.73 -5.39 24.29
CA GLU A 382 18.04 -5.43 23.66
C GLU A 382 18.46 -4.04 23.18
N PHE A 383 19.72 -3.68 23.39
CA PHE A 383 20.27 -2.45 22.84
C PHE A 383 20.11 -2.42 21.31
N PRO A 384 19.66 -1.32 20.69
CA PRO A 384 19.44 0.03 21.26
C PRO A 384 17.98 0.35 21.63
N PHE A 385 17.08 -0.64 21.69
CA PHE A 385 15.64 -0.38 21.82
C PHE A 385 15.26 0.22 23.18
N VAL A 386 14.26 1.11 23.16
CA VAL A 386 13.88 1.93 24.32
C VAL A 386 12.73 1.28 25.11
N PRO A 387 12.88 1.07 26.44
CA PRO A 387 11.84 0.48 27.29
C PRO A 387 10.64 1.42 27.51
N GLY A 388 9.56 0.90 28.10
CA GLY A 388 8.35 1.61 28.52
C GLY A 388 7.14 1.47 27.59
N ALA A 389 7.24 0.74 26.47
CA ALA A 389 6.15 0.65 25.49
C ALA A 389 4.97 -0.19 26.01
N SER A 390 5.23 -1.16 26.88
CA SER A 390 4.20 -2.08 27.38
C SER A 390 3.14 -1.36 28.24
N ALA A 391 3.53 -0.34 28.99
CA ALA A 391 2.60 0.48 29.77
C ALA A 391 1.59 1.24 28.88
N TYR A 392 2.03 1.71 27.71
CA TYR A 392 1.14 2.36 26.73
C TYR A 392 0.23 1.35 26.02
N LEU A 393 0.70 0.12 25.84
CA LEU A 393 -0.14 -0.97 25.35
C LEU A 393 -1.24 -1.30 26.38
N ASP A 394 -0.93 -1.35 27.69
CA ASP A 394 -1.94 -1.51 28.74
C ASP A 394 -2.92 -0.34 28.79
N TRP A 395 -2.42 0.89 28.64
CA TRP A 395 -3.27 2.09 28.53
C TRP A 395 -4.21 2.00 27.33
N ALA A 396 -3.77 1.44 26.19
CA ALA A 396 -4.63 1.19 25.04
C ALA A 396 -5.83 0.30 25.41
N PHE A 397 -5.64 -0.73 26.24
CA PHE A 397 -6.74 -1.59 26.73
C PHE A 397 -7.72 -0.82 27.61
N ALA A 398 -7.21 0.03 28.50
CA ALA A 398 -8.05 0.91 29.32
C ALA A 398 -8.87 1.88 28.45
N MET A 399 -8.26 2.47 27.42
CA MET A 399 -8.96 3.34 26.47
C MET A 399 -9.97 2.56 25.62
N GLY A 400 -9.60 1.37 25.15
CA GLY A 400 -10.50 0.49 24.40
C GLY A 400 -11.75 0.14 25.19
N SER A 401 -11.59 -0.19 26.48
CA SER A 401 -12.71 -0.43 27.40
C SER A 401 -13.57 0.82 27.60
N LYS A 402 -12.95 1.99 27.81
CA LYS A 402 -13.64 3.27 28.02
C LYS A 402 -14.47 3.72 26.81
N TYR A 403 -13.96 3.53 25.59
CA TYR A 403 -14.57 4.04 24.36
C TYR A 403 -15.26 2.96 23.50
N GLY A 404 -15.21 1.69 23.91
CA GLY A 404 -15.81 0.59 23.16
C GLY A 404 -15.08 0.28 21.85
N VAL A 405 -13.76 0.51 21.81
CA VAL A 405 -12.90 0.28 20.65
C VAL A 405 -12.01 -0.92 20.94
N ARG A 406 -12.16 -2.01 20.19
CA ARG A 406 -11.38 -3.24 20.40
C ARG A 406 -9.95 -3.10 19.88
N ILE A 407 -9.09 -4.03 20.29
CA ILE A 407 -7.67 -4.03 19.95
C ILE A 407 -7.33 -5.26 19.12
N TRP A 408 -6.62 -4.99 18.03
CA TRP A 408 -6.01 -5.98 17.15
C TRP A 408 -4.50 -5.79 17.17
N PHE A 409 -3.72 -6.84 17.44
CA PHE A 409 -2.26 -6.75 17.37
C PHE A 409 -1.75 -7.09 15.97
N SER A 410 -0.72 -6.39 15.52
CA SER A 410 0.09 -6.80 14.38
C SER A 410 1.49 -7.10 14.90
N VAL A 411 1.96 -8.33 14.74
CA VAL A 411 3.39 -8.66 14.94
C VAL A 411 4.17 -8.04 13.78
N HIS A 412 4.44 -6.75 13.93
CA HIS A 412 4.87 -5.88 12.86
C HIS A 412 6.37 -5.94 12.63
N VAL A 413 7.12 -6.17 13.71
CA VAL A 413 8.59 -6.25 13.65
C VAL A 413 9.09 -7.46 14.44
N ALA A 414 9.56 -8.47 13.72
CA ALA A 414 10.12 -9.69 14.29
C ALA A 414 11.65 -9.61 14.46
N PRO A 415 12.26 -10.34 15.42
CA PRO A 415 13.72 -10.45 15.55
C PRO A 415 14.39 -10.85 14.23
N GLY A 416 15.48 -10.17 13.87
CA GLY A 416 16.19 -10.43 12.62
C GLY A 416 15.51 -9.91 11.34
N SER A 417 14.34 -9.28 11.43
CA SER A 417 13.53 -8.75 10.33
C SER A 417 13.03 -9.80 9.34
N GLN A 418 11.72 -9.73 9.04
CA GLN A 418 11.03 -10.53 8.03
C GLN A 418 10.97 -9.84 6.66
N ALA A 419 11.32 -8.54 6.59
CA ALA A 419 11.12 -7.70 5.41
C ALA A 419 12.33 -6.83 5.03
N GLY A 420 13.42 -6.88 5.80
CA GLY A 420 14.57 -5.97 5.62
C GLY A 420 14.25 -4.52 6.00
N LYS A 421 13.21 -4.32 6.81
CA LYS A 421 12.68 -3.03 7.31
C LYS A 421 12.39 -3.11 8.82
N GLY A 422 11.98 -1.99 9.43
CA GLY A 422 11.47 -1.89 10.81
C GLY A 422 12.54 -1.98 11.91
N ASN A 423 13.30 -3.07 11.94
CA ASN A 423 14.44 -3.29 12.84
C ASN A 423 15.67 -3.87 12.16
N ALA A 424 15.65 -4.00 10.83
CA ALA A 424 16.81 -4.46 10.10
C ALA A 424 17.95 -3.48 10.37
N ARG A 425 19.00 -3.93 11.05
CA ARG A 425 20.21 -3.11 11.30
C ARG A 425 20.87 -2.69 9.98
N ASP A 426 20.84 -3.58 9.00
CA ASP A 426 21.59 -3.49 7.75
C ASP A 426 20.73 -3.82 6.51
N GLY A 427 19.40 -3.85 6.68
CA GLY A 427 18.44 -4.22 5.63
C GLY A 427 18.38 -5.72 5.31
N LEU A 428 19.11 -6.57 6.05
CA LEU A 428 19.10 -8.02 5.82
C LEU A 428 17.94 -8.70 6.54
N ILE A 429 17.41 -9.75 5.88
CA ILE A 429 16.38 -10.64 6.42
C ILE A 429 17.09 -11.82 7.10
N ARG A 430 16.90 -11.94 8.41
CA ARG A 430 17.47 -13.00 9.26
C ARG A 430 16.43 -13.65 10.16
N TRP A 431 15.15 -13.48 9.86
CA TRP A 431 14.07 -14.18 10.56
C TRP A 431 14.09 -15.68 10.22
N ARG A 432 14.87 -16.44 11.00
CA ARG A 432 15.08 -17.90 10.90
C ARG A 432 15.63 -18.45 12.22
N GLY A 433 15.51 -19.77 12.44
CA GLY A 433 16.08 -20.44 13.61
C GLY A 433 15.70 -19.77 14.94
N ALA A 434 16.68 -19.36 15.74
CA ALA A 434 16.45 -18.73 17.04
C ALA A 434 15.55 -17.47 16.99
N ASN A 435 15.58 -16.71 15.89
CA ASN A 435 14.74 -15.53 15.75
C ASN A 435 13.25 -15.88 15.65
N ILE A 436 12.90 -17.02 15.04
CA ILE A 436 11.51 -17.52 14.98
C ILE A 436 11.02 -17.85 16.38
N LYS A 437 11.83 -18.59 17.16
CA LYS A 437 11.50 -18.90 18.55
C LYS A 437 11.25 -17.63 19.36
N ARG A 438 12.09 -16.61 19.19
CA ARG A 438 11.92 -15.32 19.88
C ARG A 438 10.63 -14.60 19.46
N THR A 439 10.20 -14.70 18.20
CA THR A 439 8.88 -14.22 17.77
C THR A 439 7.74 -15.00 18.46
N LEU A 440 7.86 -16.33 18.55
CA LEU A 440 6.89 -17.17 19.24
C LEU A 440 6.80 -16.84 20.73
N ASP A 441 7.94 -16.60 21.38
CA ASP A 441 8.00 -16.17 22.78
C ASP A 441 7.25 -14.83 22.96
N PHE A 442 7.40 -13.88 22.01
CA PHE A 442 6.68 -12.61 22.02
C PHE A 442 5.16 -12.77 21.83
N VAL A 443 4.72 -13.60 20.88
CA VAL A 443 3.28 -13.90 20.69
C VAL A 443 2.70 -14.57 21.93
N THR A 444 3.43 -15.50 22.53
CA THR A 444 3.04 -16.18 23.76
C THR A 444 2.92 -15.18 24.92
N TRP A 445 3.84 -14.21 25.01
CA TRP A 445 3.76 -13.13 25.99
C TRP A 445 2.50 -12.27 25.81
N LEU A 446 2.18 -11.87 24.58
CA LEU A 446 0.95 -11.11 24.27
C LEU A 446 -0.31 -11.90 24.66
N ALA A 447 -0.38 -13.17 24.27
CA ALA A 447 -1.51 -14.04 24.59
C ALA A 447 -1.65 -14.29 26.11
N ASN A 448 -0.54 -14.43 26.83
CA ASN A 448 -0.55 -14.59 28.28
C ASN A 448 -1.02 -13.31 28.99
N ARG A 449 -0.64 -12.14 28.48
CA ARG A 449 -0.94 -10.84 29.09
C ARG A 449 -2.38 -10.39 28.83
N TYR A 450 -2.86 -10.55 27.59
CA TYR A 450 -4.14 -9.97 27.15
C TYR A 450 -5.20 -11.02 26.78
N GLY A 451 -4.87 -12.32 26.85
CA GLY A 451 -5.74 -13.43 26.42
C GLY A 451 -7.12 -13.49 27.05
N ALA A 452 -7.23 -13.02 28.29
CA ALA A 452 -8.47 -12.98 29.06
C ALA A 452 -9.22 -11.64 28.96
N ASP A 453 -8.64 -10.62 28.33
CA ASP A 453 -9.24 -9.30 28.22
C ASP A 453 -10.23 -9.26 27.03
N PRO A 454 -11.52 -8.92 27.25
CA PRO A 454 -12.52 -8.88 26.19
C PRO A 454 -12.28 -7.79 25.13
N MET A 455 -11.40 -6.82 25.40
CA MET A 455 -11.00 -5.82 24.40
C MET A 455 -10.05 -6.40 23.37
N TRP A 456 -9.38 -7.52 23.65
CA TRP A 456 -8.53 -8.17 22.67
C TRP A 456 -9.38 -8.94 21.64
N LEU A 457 -9.42 -8.44 20.40
CA LEU A 457 -10.18 -9.07 19.32
C LEU A 457 -9.38 -10.17 18.60
N GLY A 458 -8.08 -9.96 18.43
CA GLY A 458 -7.25 -10.88 17.66
C GLY A 458 -5.86 -10.33 17.34
N MET A 459 -5.12 -11.06 16.51
CA MET A 459 -3.82 -10.62 16.03
C MET A 459 -3.46 -11.18 14.65
N GLY A 460 -2.68 -10.42 13.89
CA GLY A 460 -1.92 -10.89 12.73
C GLY A 460 -0.54 -11.41 13.16
N LEU A 461 -0.19 -12.62 12.72
CA LEU A 461 0.96 -13.36 13.26
C LEU A 461 2.33 -12.86 12.77
N LEU A 462 2.41 -12.30 11.57
CA LEU A 462 3.64 -11.72 11.03
C LEU A 462 3.29 -10.77 9.88
N ASN A 463 3.69 -9.51 10.00
CA ASN A 463 3.41 -8.49 9.00
C ASN A 463 4.38 -8.57 7.82
N GLU A 464 3.85 -8.65 6.60
CA GLU A 464 4.59 -8.54 5.33
C GLU A 464 5.92 -9.33 5.25
N PRO A 465 5.97 -10.63 5.56
CA PRO A 465 7.18 -11.42 5.31
C PRO A 465 7.52 -11.40 3.81
N VAL A 466 8.78 -11.20 3.42
CA VAL A 466 9.13 -11.00 1.98
C VAL A 466 9.73 -12.26 1.35
N VAL A 467 9.35 -12.58 0.11
CA VAL A 467 9.98 -13.68 -0.66
C VAL A 467 11.45 -13.38 -1.02
N GLY A 468 12.26 -14.43 -1.13
CA GLY A 468 13.66 -14.31 -1.54
C GLY A 468 13.81 -13.74 -2.94
N GLY A 469 14.90 -12.98 -3.17
CA GLY A 469 15.23 -12.43 -4.49
C GLY A 469 14.70 -11.02 -4.78
N ALA A 470 13.75 -10.49 -4.00
CA ALA A 470 13.24 -9.13 -4.21
C ALA A 470 14.30 -8.03 -4.03
N ASN A 471 15.33 -8.29 -3.21
CA ASN A 471 16.44 -7.35 -2.90
C ASN A 471 17.84 -7.98 -3.02
N GLY A 472 17.97 -9.13 -3.69
CA GLY A 472 19.26 -9.87 -3.78
C GLY A 472 19.66 -10.64 -2.51
N TYR A 473 18.80 -10.66 -1.49
CA TYR A 473 19.00 -11.41 -0.24
C TYR A 473 18.01 -12.59 -0.12
N ALA A 474 18.37 -13.58 0.70
CA ALA A 474 17.46 -14.66 1.09
C ALA A 474 16.24 -14.05 1.81
N GLY A 475 15.03 -14.44 1.39
CA GLY A 475 13.79 -13.98 1.99
C GLY A 475 13.34 -14.90 3.13
N VAL A 476 12.10 -14.77 3.54
CA VAL A 476 11.48 -15.68 4.50
C VAL A 476 11.18 -17.02 3.84
N GLU A 477 11.72 -18.09 4.42
CA GLU A 477 11.45 -19.46 3.99
C GLU A 477 10.01 -19.86 4.36
N LEU A 478 9.32 -20.53 3.42
CA LEU A 478 7.91 -20.86 3.61
C LEU A 478 7.71 -21.86 4.76
N GLU A 479 8.55 -22.87 4.88
CA GLU A 479 8.43 -23.89 5.94
C GLU A 479 8.68 -23.31 7.34
N ASP A 480 9.62 -22.38 7.47
CA ASP A 480 9.86 -21.63 8.71
C ASP A 480 8.60 -20.85 9.11
N MET A 481 7.97 -20.18 8.15
CA MET A 481 6.72 -19.45 8.36
C MET A 481 5.56 -20.39 8.75
N ARG A 482 5.47 -21.57 8.13
CA ARG A 482 4.45 -22.59 8.45
C ARG A 482 4.60 -23.11 9.88
N GLY A 483 5.81 -23.51 10.27
CA GLY A 483 6.09 -23.98 11.63
C GLY A 483 5.72 -22.91 12.67
N TYR A 484 6.16 -21.68 12.44
CA TYR A 484 5.83 -20.55 13.30
C TYR A 484 4.32 -20.30 13.42
N TYR A 485 3.58 -20.25 12.32
CA TYR A 485 2.13 -20.00 12.36
C TYR A 485 1.38 -21.09 13.13
N SER A 486 1.78 -22.35 12.98
CA SER A 486 1.22 -23.47 13.74
C SER A 486 1.46 -23.32 15.24
N ASP A 487 2.71 -23.07 15.64
CA ASP A 487 3.08 -22.96 17.04
C ASP A 487 2.43 -21.72 17.70
N ALA A 488 2.41 -20.59 16.99
CA ALA A 488 1.78 -19.36 17.45
C ALA A 488 0.27 -19.52 17.61
N PHE A 489 -0.41 -20.17 16.66
CA PHE A 489 -1.83 -20.50 16.78
C PHE A 489 -2.12 -21.32 18.05
N ASN A 490 -1.33 -22.37 18.30
CA ASN A 490 -1.50 -23.22 19.48
C ASN A 490 -1.26 -22.45 20.79
N ALA A 491 -0.20 -21.62 20.84
CA ALA A 491 0.11 -20.78 21.99
C ALA A 491 -1.03 -19.79 22.30
N ILE A 492 -1.61 -19.17 21.27
CA ILE A 492 -2.76 -18.27 21.41
C ILE A 492 -3.98 -19.02 21.91
N ARG A 493 -4.31 -20.17 21.31
CA ARG A 493 -5.50 -20.97 21.67
C ARG A 493 -5.45 -21.52 23.08
N ALA A 494 -4.26 -21.73 23.65
CA ALA A 494 -4.10 -22.07 25.06
C ALA A 494 -4.57 -20.97 26.02
N ARG A 495 -4.71 -19.72 25.55
CA ARG A 495 -5.12 -18.55 26.36
C ARG A 495 -6.44 -17.94 25.92
N CYS A 496 -6.74 -17.95 24.62
CA CYS A 496 -7.96 -17.37 24.08
C CYS A 496 -8.52 -18.22 22.92
N VAL A 497 -9.69 -18.82 23.19
CA VAL A 497 -10.41 -19.67 22.22
C VAL A 497 -11.23 -18.82 21.25
N CYS A 498 -11.70 -17.64 21.67
CA CYS A 498 -12.60 -16.80 20.88
C CYS A 498 -11.89 -15.73 20.03
N CYS A 499 -10.61 -15.40 20.30
CA CYS A 499 -9.92 -14.39 19.50
C CYS A 499 -9.66 -14.85 18.05
N PHE A 500 -9.60 -13.88 17.15
CA PHE A 500 -9.20 -14.13 15.77
C PHE A 500 -7.68 -14.23 15.65
N VAL A 501 -7.21 -15.15 14.81
CA VAL A 501 -5.80 -15.26 14.42
C VAL A 501 -5.73 -15.08 12.91
N ALA A 502 -5.05 -14.04 12.45
CA ALA A 502 -4.86 -13.77 11.04
C ALA A 502 -3.49 -14.20 10.55
N MET A 503 -3.48 -14.77 9.35
CA MET A 503 -2.29 -15.23 8.65
C MET A 503 -2.15 -14.45 7.35
N GLU A 504 -0.99 -13.82 7.19
CA GLU A 504 -0.60 -13.13 5.97
C GLU A 504 0.34 -14.01 5.15
N GLY A 505 0.27 -13.90 3.82
CA GLY A 505 1.21 -14.51 2.89
C GLY A 505 2.50 -13.72 2.74
N ARG A 506 3.47 -14.25 1.99
CA ARG A 506 4.68 -13.49 1.72
C ARG A 506 4.45 -12.43 0.66
N VAL A 507 4.94 -11.21 0.89
CA VAL A 507 4.98 -10.16 -0.12
C VAL A 507 5.85 -10.61 -1.28
N GLY A 508 5.32 -10.48 -2.49
CA GLY A 508 5.96 -10.92 -3.73
C GLY A 508 5.70 -12.37 -4.10
N SER A 509 4.95 -13.13 -3.29
CA SER A 509 4.42 -14.43 -3.68
C SER A 509 3.06 -14.29 -4.37
N ASN A 510 2.64 -15.34 -5.08
CA ASN A 510 1.23 -15.50 -5.43
C ASN A 510 0.44 -16.01 -4.21
N PHE A 511 -0.88 -16.05 -4.34
CA PHE A 511 -1.82 -16.56 -3.32
C PHE A 511 -1.54 -18.00 -2.83
N GLY A 512 -0.66 -18.75 -3.50
CA GLY A 512 -0.33 -20.13 -3.17
C GLY A 512 0.26 -20.32 -1.77
N ASP A 513 1.03 -19.35 -1.26
CA ASP A 513 1.56 -19.42 0.12
C ASP A 513 0.43 -19.59 1.13
N VAL A 514 -0.64 -18.82 0.94
CA VAL A 514 -1.74 -18.69 1.90
C VAL A 514 -2.74 -19.85 1.81
N MET A 515 -2.93 -20.39 0.61
CA MET A 515 -3.75 -21.57 0.38
C MET A 515 -3.26 -22.79 1.18
N TRP A 516 -1.94 -22.93 1.31
CA TRP A 516 -1.30 -24.04 2.05
C TRP A 516 -1.32 -23.86 3.57
N HIS A 517 -1.34 -22.63 4.08
CA HIS A 517 -1.50 -22.38 5.52
C HIS A 517 -2.89 -22.79 6.02
N MET A 518 -3.91 -22.68 5.17
CA MET A 518 -5.30 -22.84 5.57
C MET A 518 -5.88 -24.24 5.33
N SER A 519 -5.10 -25.15 4.73
CA SER A 519 -5.46 -26.56 4.56
C SER A 519 -5.27 -27.39 5.83
N ASP A 520 -4.53 -26.86 6.82
CA ASP A 520 -4.41 -27.48 8.14
C ASP A 520 -5.72 -27.30 8.94
N VAL A 521 -6.00 -28.21 9.88
CA VAL A 521 -7.26 -28.34 10.66
C VAL A 521 -7.60 -27.17 11.61
N TRP A 522 -7.12 -25.95 11.32
CA TRP A 522 -7.40 -24.77 12.13
C TRP A 522 -8.81 -24.24 11.85
N HIS A 523 -9.80 -24.76 12.57
CA HIS A 523 -11.20 -24.48 12.25
C HIS A 523 -11.77 -23.24 12.97
N ASN A 524 -11.20 -22.83 14.10
CA ASN A 524 -11.80 -21.80 14.94
C ASN A 524 -11.14 -20.43 14.75
N ASN A 525 -11.92 -19.43 14.30
CA ASN A 525 -11.56 -18.01 14.24
C ASN A 525 -10.19 -17.73 13.59
N VAL A 526 -9.87 -18.45 12.52
CA VAL A 526 -8.71 -18.16 11.67
C VAL A 526 -9.17 -17.39 10.45
N ILE A 527 -8.50 -16.27 10.18
CA ILE A 527 -8.79 -15.41 9.03
C ILE A 527 -7.52 -15.15 8.22
N LEU A 528 -7.72 -14.64 7.02
CA LEU A 528 -6.65 -14.24 6.12
C LEU A 528 -6.42 -12.74 6.28
N GLU A 529 -5.16 -12.32 6.32
CA GLU A 529 -4.80 -10.90 6.23
C GLU A 529 -4.14 -10.63 4.88
N GLN A 530 -4.53 -9.52 4.25
CA GLN A 530 -3.90 -9.02 3.04
C GLN A 530 -3.83 -7.50 3.08
N HIS A 531 -2.67 -6.95 2.72
CA HIS A 531 -2.53 -5.52 2.48
C HIS A 531 -2.83 -5.20 1.02
N ILE A 532 -3.64 -4.16 0.78
CA ILE A 532 -4.11 -3.77 -0.55
C ILE A 532 -3.77 -2.30 -0.79
N TYR A 533 -2.79 -2.07 -1.65
CA TYR A 533 -2.34 -0.74 -2.06
C TYR A 533 -2.39 -0.58 -3.58
N GLU A 534 -2.74 0.61 -4.05
CA GLU A 534 -2.86 0.96 -5.48
C GLU A 534 -1.84 2.03 -5.92
N VAL A 535 -0.73 2.15 -5.19
CA VAL A 535 0.27 3.22 -5.41
C VAL A 535 1.69 2.71 -5.65
N PHE A 536 1.98 1.44 -5.33
CA PHE A 536 3.34 0.92 -5.42
C PHE A 536 3.70 0.37 -6.80
N GLY A 537 4.94 0.63 -7.22
CA GLY A 537 5.45 0.25 -8.53
C GLY A 537 4.93 1.13 -9.67
N ASN A 538 5.26 0.77 -10.91
CA ASN A 538 4.89 1.55 -12.09
C ASN A 538 3.52 1.18 -12.68
N PHE A 539 2.83 0.19 -12.10
CA PHE A 539 1.58 -0.31 -12.67
C PHE A 539 0.49 0.76 -12.64
N PHE A 540 0.18 1.30 -11.46
CA PHE A 540 -0.90 2.28 -11.28
C PHE A 540 -0.55 3.67 -11.81
N SER A 541 0.71 4.10 -11.67
CA SER A 541 1.17 5.37 -12.26
C SER A 541 1.06 5.40 -13.78
N SER A 542 1.08 4.24 -14.45
CA SER A 542 0.84 4.15 -15.89
C SER A 542 -0.64 4.22 -16.31
N LYS A 543 -1.58 4.35 -15.37
CA LYS A 543 -3.03 4.32 -15.60
C LYS A 543 -3.68 5.69 -15.36
N GLY A 544 -4.92 5.87 -15.84
CA GLY A 544 -5.72 7.06 -15.54
C GLY A 544 -6.45 6.93 -14.20
N VAL A 545 -6.71 8.05 -13.52
CA VAL A 545 -7.40 8.09 -12.22
C VAL A 545 -8.78 7.40 -12.28
N ASP A 546 -9.58 7.66 -13.32
CA ASP A 546 -10.91 7.04 -13.46
C ASP A 546 -10.83 5.52 -13.68
N TRP A 547 -9.78 5.04 -14.36
CA TRP A 547 -9.52 3.61 -14.51
C TRP A 547 -9.14 2.97 -13.17
N GLU A 548 -8.34 3.66 -12.36
CA GLU A 548 -7.93 3.19 -11.05
C GLU A 548 -9.12 3.10 -10.09
N ILE A 549 -10.05 4.06 -10.12
CA ILE A 549 -11.33 4.00 -9.39
C ILE A 549 -12.15 2.77 -9.80
N ASP A 550 -12.27 2.50 -11.11
CA ASP A 550 -12.99 1.32 -11.60
C ASP A 550 -12.29 0.02 -11.18
N TYR A 551 -10.96 -0.01 -11.23
CA TYR A 551 -10.15 -1.16 -10.80
C TYR A 551 -10.32 -1.44 -9.30
N ALA A 552 -10.28 -0.40 -8.47
CA ALA A 552 -10.46 -0.46 -7.01
C ALA A 552 -11.80 -1.07 -6.61
N TYR A 553 -12.85 -0.87 -7.42
CA TYR A 553 -14.13 -1.55 -7.20
C TYR A 553 -14.15 -2.92 -7.86
N THR A 554 -14.07 -2.98 -9.19
CA THR A 554 -14.41 -4.19 -9.97
C THR A 554 -13.40 -5.31 -9.76
N THR A 555 -12.11 -5.00 -9.91
CA THR A 555 -11.05 -6.01 -9.88
C THR A 555 -10.76 -6.42 -8.45
N ARG A 556 -10.69 -5.48 -7.50
CA ARG A 556 -10.50 -5.83 -6.08
C ARG A 556 -11.66 -6.62 -5.50
N LYS A 557 -12.92 -6.24 -5.77
CA LYS A 557 -14.10 -7.03 -5.37
C LYS A 557 -13.98 -8.47 -5.87
N THR A 558 -13.67 -8.65 -7.15
CA THR A 558 -13.53 -9.98 -7.76
C THR A 558 -12.39 -10.77 -7.11
N ASN A 559 -11.24 -10.14 -6.89
CA ASN A 559 -10.09 -10.78 -6.24
C ASN A 559 -10.42 -11.22 -4.81
N ILE A 560 -11.07 -10.37 -4.03
CA ILE A 560 -11.48 -10.65 -2.64
C ILE A 560 -12.47 -11.82 -2.58
N ILE A 561 -13.47 -11.83 -3.45
CA ILE A 561 -14.47 -12.90 -3.52
C ILE A 561 -13.79 -14.22 -3.91
N ASN A 562 -13.01 -14.21 -4.99
CA ASN A 562 -12.34 -15.41 -5.49
C ASN A 562 -11.36 -15.96 -4.45
N PHE A 563 -10.60 -15.09 -3.79
CA PHE A 563 -9.62 -15.51 -2.80
C PHE A 563 -10.29 -16.20 -1.60
N GLN A 564 -11.33 -15.59 -1.03
CA GLN A 564 -12.08 -16.21 0.08
C GLN A 564 -12.74 -17.53 -0.34
N GLN A 565 -13.25 -17.64 -1.58
CA GLN A 565 -13.83 -18.88 -2.09
C GLN A 565 -12.79 -19.99 -2.27
N GLN A 566 -11.60 -19.65 -2.75
CA GLN A 566 -10.52 -20.62 -2.94
C GLN A 566 -9.99 -21.13 -1.60
N VAL A 567 -9.72 -20.22 -0.66
CA VAL A 567 -9.12 -20.59 0.63
C VAL A 567 -10.16 -21.14 1.61
N GLY A 568 -11.44 -20.77 1.45
CA GLY A 568 -12.51 -21.16 2.37
C GLY A 568 -12.48 -20.41 3.72
N ARG A 569 -11.85 -19.22 3.77
CA ARG A 569 -11.71 -18.40 4.99
C ARG A 569 -12.11 -16.95 4.73
N GLN A 570 -12.45 -16.23 5.80
CA GLN A 570 -12.74 -14.79 5.70
C GLN A 570 -11.45 -14.01 5.46
N LEU A 571 -11.56 -12.93 4.68
CA LEU A 571 -10.48 -11.98 4.44
C LEU A 571 -10.64 -10.76 5.33
N LEU A 572 -9.53 -10.34 5.93
CA LEU A 572 -9.27 -9.05 6.54
C LEU A 572 -8.35 -8.26 5.59
N VAL A 573 -8.77 -7.05 5.20
CA VAL A 573 -7.86 -6.11 4.55
C VAL A 573 -7.08 -5.39 5.66
N GLY A 574 -5.92 -5.95 6.02
CA GLY A 574 -5.12 -5.50 7.17
C GLY A 574 -4.59 -4.08 7.01
N GLU A 575 -4.36 -3.65 5.77
CA GLU A 575 -3.93 -2.31 5.43
C GLU A 575 -4.43 -1.90 4.04
N PHE A 576 -4.89 -0.65 3.94
CA PHE A 576 -5.12 0.07 2.69
C PHE A 576 -5.06 1.58 2.95
N CYS A 577 -4.96 2.39 1.91
CA CYS A 577 -5.00 3.84 2.04
C CYS A 577 -5.71 4.48 0.84
N ASN A 578 -5.77 5.80 0.81
CA ASN A 578 -6.34 6.56 -0.30
C ASN A 578 -5.27 7.02 -1.30
N ALA A 579 -4.02 6.55 -1.19
CA ALA A 579 -2.97 6.90 -2.13
C ALA A 579 -3.27 6.30 -3.51
N MET A 580 -3.16 7.12 -4.55
CA MET A 580 -3.38 6.70 -5.93
C MET A 580 -2.10 6.81 -6.74
N GLY A 581 -2.02 6.08 -7.86
CA GLY A 581 -0.88 6.12 -8.78
C GLY A 581 -0.68 7.49 -9.44
N ASN A 582 -1.73 8.32 -9.51
CA ASN A 582 -1.73 9.64 -10.10
C ASN A 582 -2.50 10.66 -9.24
N SER A 583 -2.19 11.95 -9.41
CA SER A 583 -2.89 13.04 -8.72
C SER A 583 -4.37 13.07 -9.11
N ALA A 584 -5.25 13.07 -8.10
CA ALA A 584 -6.69 13.08 -8.25
C ALA A 584 -7.32 14.39 -7.75
N THR A 585 -8.46 14.77 -8.33
CA THR A 585 -9.32 15.81 -7.75
C THR A 585 -9.97 15.31 -6.44
N ALA A 586 -10.52 16.23 -5.63
CA ALA A 586 -11.21 15.84 -4.39
C ALA A 586 -12.42 14.90 -4.65
N GLU A 587 -13.18 15.13 -5.73
CA GLU A 587 -14.29 14.26 -6.15
C GLU A 587 -13.77 12.85 -6.52
N GLN A 588 -12.71 12.78 -7.31
CA GLN A 588 -12.09 11.49 -7.67
C GLN A 588 -11.53 10.76 -6.45
N GLN A 589 -10.94 11.48 -5.50
CA GLN A 589 -10.43 10.89 -4.26
C GLN A 589 -11.55 10.31 -3.39
N ALA A 590 -12.69 11.00 -3.32
CA ALA A 590 -13.89 10.49 -2.65
C ALA A 590 -14.47 9.26 -3.36
N ASN A 591 -14.54 9.30 -4.69
CA ASN A 591 -14.99 8.17 -5.50
C ASN A 591 -14.07 6.95 -5.38
N PHE A 592 -12.76 7.16 -5.32
CA PHE A 592 -11.77 6.10 -5.08
C PHE A 592 -11.96 5.45 -3.71
N SER A 593 -12.09 6.27 -2.66
CA SER A 593 -12.34 5.79 -1.29
C SER A 593 -13.64 4.97 -1.22
N LEU A 594 -14.71 5.45 -1.86
CA LEU A 594 -15.99 4.75 -1.93
C LEU A 594 -15.86 3.42 -2.70
N ALA A 595 -15.15 3.42 -3.82
CA ALA A 595 -14.90 2.21 -4.63
C ALA A 595 -14.17 1.13 -3.81
N GLN A 596 -13.08 1.52 -3.14
CA GLN A 596 -12.34 0.63 -2.24
C GLN A 596 -13.24 0.07 -1.14
N MET A 597 -13.98 0.92 -0.44
CA MET A 597 -14.85 0.50 0.64
C MET A 597 -15.97 -0.46 0.21
N LYS A 598 -16.53 -0.25 -0.98
CA LYS A 598 -17.49 -1.18 -1.58
C LYS A 598 -16.86 -2.51 -1.99
N ALA A 599 -15.62 -2.51 -2.43
CA ALA A 599 -14.90 -3.76 -2.67
C ALA A 599 -14.59 -4.47 -1.35
N PHE A 600 -14.18 -3.72 -0.32
CA PHE A 600 -13.76 -4.25 0.97
C PHE A 600 -14.93 -4.66 1.86
N SER A 601 -16.17 -4.25 1.58
CA SER A 601 -17.35 -4.84 2.24
C SER A 601 -17.51 -6.33 1.92
N TYR A 602 -16.92 -6.82 0.82
CA TYR A 602 -16.86 -8.25 0.53
C TYR A 602 -15.77 -8.99 1.32
N ALA A 603 -14.82 -8.29 1.95
CA ALA A 603 -13.85 -8.87 2.86
C ALA A 603 -14.54 -9.09 4.21
N LYS A 604 -15.05 -10.30 4.45
CA LYS A 604 -16.02 -10.58 5.51
C LYS A 604 -15.54 -10.27 6.93
N ALA A 605 -14.22 -10.30 7.17
CA ALA A 605 -13.67 -9.94 8.48
C ALA A 605 -13.60 -8.41 8.66
N GLY A 606 -13.47 -7.65 7.58
CA GLY A 606 -13.42 -6.18 7.57
C GLY A 606 -12.06 -5.65 7.12
N TRP A 607 -11.69 -4.47 7.61
CA TRP A 607 -10.47 -3.79 7.16
C TRP A 607 -9.90 -2.82 8.21
N PHE A 608 -8.63 -2.44 8.03
CA PHE A 608 -7.99 -1.35 8.75
C PHE A 608 -7.37 -0.34 7.78
N PHE A 609 -7.74 0.94 7.93
CA PHE A 609 -7.13 2.03 7.17
C PHE A 609 -5.70 2.26 7.69
N TRP A 610 -4.73 2.33 6.79
CA TRP A 610 -3.35 2.68 7.08
C TRP A 610 -3.10 4.16 6.73
N SER A 611 -3.04 5.07 7.69
CA SER A 611 -3.09 4.92 9.16
C SER A 611 -4.01 5.98 9.79
N TRP A 612 -4.27 5.92 11.11
CA TRP A 612 -5.13 6.87 11.82
C TRP A 612 -4.71 8.33 11.59
N LYS A 613 -3.42 8.63 11.85
CA LYS A 613 -2.79 9.93 11.58
C LYS A 613 -1.28 9.82 11.43
N LEU A 614 -0.67 10.81 10.79
CA LEU A 614 0.77 10.94 10.58
C LEU A 614 1.26 12.30 11.12
N ASN A 615 2.57 12.41 11.38
CA ASN A 615 3.26 13.67 11.69
C ASN A 615 4.07 14.17 10.48
N THR A 616 3.48 14.09 9.29
CA THR A 616 4.08 14.58 8.03
C THR A 616 3.08 15.36 7.20
N THR A 617 3.57 16.36 6.45
CA THR A 617 2.78 17.17 5.52
C THR A 617 2.71 16.50 4.14
N GLY A 618 1.66 16.79 3.37
CA GLY A 618 1.52 16.30 1.99
C GLY A 618 1.08 14.83 1.83
N THR A 619 0.91 14.09 2.92
CA THR A 619 0.53 12.66 2.94
C THR A 619 -0.93 12.44 3.34
N HIS A 620 -1.83 13.38 3.04
CA HIS A 620 -3.24 13.34 3.52
C HIS A 620 -3.98 12.04 3.17
N HIS A 621 -3.64 11.43 2.04
CA HIS A 621 -4.22 10.17 1.55
C HIS A 621 -3.80 8.93 2.38
N TRP A 622 -2.78 9.07 3.24
CA TRP A 622 -2.35 8.07 4.22
C TRP A 622 -2.91 8.31 5.62
N GLN A 623 -3.76 9.33 5.82
CA GLN A 623 -4.30 9.66 7.15
C GLN A 623 -5.82 9.56 7.14
N PHE A 624 -6.36 8.66 7.96
CA PHE A 624 -7.80 8.45 8.11
C PHE A 624 -8.48 9.75 8.52
N VAL A 625 -7.94 10.44 9.54
CA VAL A 625 -8.48 11.71 10.04
C VAL A 625 -8.54 12.78 8.95
N ASN A 626 -7.48 12.93 8.15
CA ASN A 626 -7.47 13.93 7.07
C ASN A 626 -8.42 13.53 5.94
N SER A 627 -8.48 12.25 5.60
CA SER A 627 -9.40 11.75 4.57
C SER A 627 -10.86 11.98 4.98
N TYR A 628 -11.18 11.86 6.26
CA TYR A 628 -12.48 12.22 6.81
C TYR A 628 -12.77 13.72 6.73
N GLU A 629 -11.85 14.55 7.22
CA GLU A 629 -12.02 16.02 7.27
C GLU A 629 -12.13 16.65 5.88
N ARG A 630 -11.49 16.04 4.87
CA ARG A 630 -11.56 16.44 3.47
C ARG A 630 -12.79 15.90 2.72
N GLY A 631 -13.62 15.08 3.37
CA GLY A 631 -14.81 14.49 2.77
C GLY A 631 -14.53 13.38 1.76
N TRP A 632 -13.34 12.76 1.81
CA TRP A 632 -13.00 11.64 0.92
C TRP A 632 -13.60 10.33 1.40
N LEU A 633 -13.77 10.18 2.71
CA LEU A 633 -14.34 8.99 3.32
C LEU A 633 -15.89 9.03 3.28
N PRO A 634 -16.57 7.97 2.80
CA PRO A 634 -18.01 7.98 2.58
C PRO A 634 -18.80 7.93 3.90
N LYS A 635 -19.81 8.79 4.02
CA LYS A 635 -20.64 8.92 5.23
C LYS A 635 -22.03 8.29 5.04
N LYS A 636 -22.52 7.63 6.07
CA LYS A 636 -23.93 7.28 6.26
C LYS A 636 -24.80 8.55 6.31
N PRO A 637 -26.12 8.43 6.07
CA PRO A 637 -27.05 9.55 6.16
C PRO A 637 -27.12 10.23 7.53
N ASP A 638 -26.77 9.51 8.61
CA ASP A 638 -26.69 10.04 9.98
C ASP A 638 -25.39 10.82 10.25
N GLY A 639 -24.54 10.98 9.23
CA GLY A 639 -23.24 11.67 9.32
C GLY A 639 -22.11 10.80 9.85
N ASN A 640 -22.41 9.60 10.36
CA ASN A 640 -21.40 8.61 10.75
C ASN A 640 -20.81 7.96 9.51
N TRP A 641 -19.76 7.18 9.66
CA TRP A 641 -19.08 6.54 8.55
C TRP A 641 -19.60 5.09 8.33
N TYR A 642 -19.49 4.57 7.09
CA TYR A 642 -20.07 3.29 6.68
C TYR A 642 -19.58 2.06 7.47
#